data_AF-G0IWF7-F1
#
_entry.id   AF-G0IWF7-F1
#
_cell.length_a   1.000
_cell.length_b   1.000
_cell.length_c   1.000
_cell.angle_alpha   90.00
_cell.angle_beta   90.00
_cell.angle_gamma   90.00
#
_symmetry.space_group_name_H-M   'P 1'
#
loop_
_entity.id
_entity.type
_entity.pdbx_description
1 polymer ?
#
loop_
_entity_poly.entity_id
_entity_poly.type
_entity_poly.pdbx_seq_one_letter_code
_entity_poly.pdbx_strand_id
1 'polypeptide(L)'
;MSKTIIVSNRLPISLQHKNGKFEFKPSAGGLATGLGSIYKEGENIWIGWPGNDVEDEGQRKEVVDELKKLKMAPVFLTKKDVELYYEGFSNETIWPAFHYFTQHINYEDEYWDAYWNVNKKFCDAILAKASDSDTIWVHDYQLLLLPMMLREKLPNATIAFFQHIPFPSYEIMRMLPWRKQMLEGMVGADLIGFHTYDDMRHFLSAVGRILGLSNESGFIQADNRLVNVDAFPMGIDYEKFEKAALSPKTKNHVKKFKQTLGDQKLLITIDRLDYSKGIPNRIKVFEKLLDENPKYRGKVSMIMVVVPSRDQVQSYQTLKEEIDTLVGHINSKFSTLNWVPIHYFYRSFPFNELSAFYSMSDIALVTPLRDGMNLVCKEFVASKTDKKGVLILSEMAGASKELVDAILVNPNDQEGVTSAIVEALSMDEEEQELRITSMQASLKKYDIFQWVKVFMDRLQFVKEKQADLESKALDKKIMAQMKKAFNAAKKPLLFLDYDGTLVGFKGKPQDAFPDEELKVLVAKLAQKCQTVIISGRDKETLGAWFEGQKVDMIAEHGVWLKRKDQKEDWILYAEVDDSWKEDIRKVMEYYVLRTPGALIEEKHHSLVWHFRKVESGLGDLRMRELFSHLKYMARGHNLQVLEGNKVLEIKRPDINKGRAATAMMKGEDYDFIMALGDDWTDEDTFKAMPKNAYTIRVGYTYTQANYNIKNPQAVRELLKSLLE
;
A
#
# COMPACT_ATOMS: atom_id res chain seq x y z
N MET A 1 -10.22 27.65 -2.28
CA MET A 1 -9.13 26.77 -2.76
C MET A 1 -9.31 25.44 -2.05
N SER A 2 -8.99 24.30 -2.68
CA SER A 2 -8.95 23.03 -1.96
C SER A 2 -7.88 23.11 -0.87
N LYS A 3 -8.21 22.69 0.34
CA LYS A 3 -7.25 22.64 1.46
C LYS A 3 -6.82 21.20 1.70
N THR A 4 -5.65 21.04 2.32
CA THR A 4 -5.19 19.74 2.82
C THR A 4 -5.55 19.60 4.30
N ILE A 5 -6.27 18.53 4.62
CA ILE A 5 -6.65 18.12 5.97
C ILE A 5 -5.72 16.98 6.38
N ILE A 6 -4.75 17.28 7.24
CA ILE A 6 -3.85 16.28 7.80
C ILE A 6 -4.52 15.67 9.02
N VAL A 7 -4.58 14.34 9.08
CA VAL A 7 -5.24 13.60 10.15
C VAL A 7 -4.25 12.61 10.75
N SER A 8 -4.03 12.69 12.06
CA SER A 8 -3.26 11.70 12.80
C SER A 8 -3.86 11.48 14.17
N ASN A 9 -3.56 10.34 14.79
CA ASN A 9 -4.07 10.03 16.12
C ASN A 9 -3.82 11.16 17.12
N ARG A 10 -2.58 11.69 17.20
CA ARG A 10 -2.24 12.82 18.06
C ARG A 10 -2.02 14.09 17.26
N LEU A 11 -2.40 15.24 17.84
CA LEU A 11 -1.97 16.55 17.35
C LEU A 11 -0.45 16.74 17.57
N PRO A 12 0.20 17.66 16.81
CA PRO A 12 1.61 18.01 17.03
C PRO A 12 1.83 18.78 18.35
N ILE A 13 0.78 18.98 19.14
CA ILE A 13 0.80 19.50 20.49
C ILE A 13 -0.03 18.60 21.42
N SER A 14 0.28 18.67 22.72
CA SER A 14 -0.40 17.94 23.79
C SER A 14 -0.88 18.91 24.87
N LEU A 15 -2.06 18.66 25.41
CA LEU A 15 -2.62 19.39 26.54
C LEU A 15 -2.04 18.88 27.85
N GLN A 16 -1.48 19.78 28.65
CA GLN A 16 -1.12 19.49 30.04
C GLN A 16 -1.98 20.33 30.99
N HIS A 17 -2.49 19.68 32.03
CA HIS A 17 -3.21 20.36 33.09
C HIS A 17 -2.20 20.90 34.10
N LYS A 18 -2.16 22.23 34.27
CA LYS A 18 -1.25 22.89 35.23
C LYS A 18 -2.00 24.03 35.93
N ASN A 19 -2.06 23.97 37.26
CA ASN A 19 -2.70 24.99 38.10
C ASN A 19 -4.15 25.33 37.70
N GLY A 20 -4.93 24.34 37.26
CA GLY A 20 -6.32 24.54 36.83
C GLY A 20 -6.51 25.15 35.44
N LYS A 21 -5.44 25.27 34.65
CA LYS A 21 -5.47 25.71 33.24
C LYS A 21 -4.78 24.70 32.33
N PHE A 22 -5.20 24.67 31.07
CA PHE A 22 -4.53 23.88 30.04
C PHE A 22 -3.37 24.66 29.41
N GLU A 23 -2.18 24.06 29.38
CA GLU A 23 -1.02 24.54 28.63
C GLU A 23 -0.73 23.59 27.46
N PHE A 24 -0.39 24.15 26.29
CA PHE A 24 0.02 23.38 25.11
C PHE A 24 1.52 23.14 25.11
N LYS A 25 1.95 21.87 24.97
CA LYS A 25 3.35 21.51 24.74
C LYS A 25 3.51 20.76 23.43
N PRO A 26 4.62 20.94 22.68
CA PRO A 26 4.90 20.15 21.49
C PRO A 26 4.86 18.65 21.79
N SER A 27 4.17 17.88 20.94
CA SER A 27 4.14 16.42 21.03
C SER A 27 5.47 15.83 20.60
N ALA A 28 5.92 14.77 21.28
CA ALA A 28 7.07 13.99 20.84
C ALA A 28 6.69 13.10 19.64
N GLY A 29 7.50 13.09 18.57
CA GLY A 29 7.33 12.16 17.45
C GLY A 29 7.86 12.67 16.10
N GLY A 30 8.22 11.72 15.22
CA GLY A 30 8.73 12.00 13.88
C GLY A 30 7.72 12.68 12.96
N LEU A 31 6.44 12.30 13.04
CA LEU A 31 5.37 12.88 12.21
C LEU A 31 5.15 14.38 12.49
N ALA A 32 5.00 14.76 13.77
CA ALA A 32 4.81 16.15 14.18
C ALA A 32 6.01 17.04 13.80
N THR A 33 7.22 16.47 13.88
CA THR A 33 8.46 17.16 13.49
C THR A 33 8.54 17.33 11.98
N GLY A 34 8.15 16.29 11.22
CA GLY A 34 8.26 16.29 9.77
C GLY A 34 7.19 17.14 9.06
N LEU A 35 5.93 17.05 9.48
CA LEU A 35 4.84 17.80 8.87
C LEU A 35 4.61 19.19 9.49
N GLY A 36 5.39 19.54 10.52
CA GLY A 36 5.15 20.71 11.36
C GLY A 36 5.21 22.07 10.65
N SER A 37 5.91 22.15 9.51
CA SER A 37 5.98 23.32 8.63
C SER A 37 4.86 23.34 7.59
N ILE A 38 4.45 22.18 7.10
CA ILE A 38 3.57 22.02 5.92
C ILE A 38 2.11 22.36 6.23
N TYR A 39 1.58 21.93 7.38
CA TYR A 39 0.17 22.24 7.73
C TYR A 39 -0.06 23.73 7.99
N LYS A 40 0.99 24.53 8.21
CA LYS A 40 0.87 25.96 8.47
C LYS A 40 0.67 26.78 7.20
N GLU A 41 0.89 26.19 6.02
CA GLU A 41 0.70 26.83 4.72
C GLU A 41 -0.79 26.88 4.32
N GLY A 42 -1.17 27.89 3.53
CA GLY A 42 -2.53 28.01 2.96
C GLY A 42 -3.66 27.95 3.99
N GLU A 43 -4.74 27.24 3.66
CA GLU A 43 -5.89 26.98 4.55
C GLU A 43 -5.86 25.56 5.14
N ASN A 44 -4.69 24.92 5.15
CA ASN A 44 -4.51 23.56 5.67
C ASN A 44 -4.89 23.48 7.15
N ILE A 45 -5.39 22.31 7.57
CA ILE A 45 -5.76 22.05 8.96
C ILE A 45 -5.24 20.70 9.43
N TRP A 46 -4.89 20.61 10.71
CA TRP A 46 -4.50 19.34 11.34
C TRP A 46 -5.58 18.88 12.33
N ILE A 47 -6.12 17.67 12.14
CA ILE A 47 -7.12 17.06 13.02
C ILE A 47 -6.49 15.90 13.81
N GLY A 48 -6.72 15.87 15.13
CA GLY A 48 -6.19 14.80 15.99
C GLY A 48 -6.58 14.91 17.46
N TRP A 49 -6.27 13.89 18.26
CA TRP A 49 -6.46 13.93 19.71
C TRP A 49 -5.41 14.83 20.37
N PRO A 50 -5.82 15.76 21.26
CA PRO A 50 -4.91 16.69 21.93
C PRO A 50 -4.11 16.07 23.09
N GLY A 51 -4.13 14.73 23.27
CA GLY A 51 -3.26 14.03 24.21
C GLY A 51 -3.74 14.00 25.67
N ASN A 52 -4.92 14.55 25.96
CA ASN A 52 -5.53 14.50 27.28
C ASN A 52 -7.06 14.43 27.15
N ASP A 53 -7.74 13.87 28.15
CA ASP A 53 -9.19 13.94 28.24
C ASP A 53 -9.62 15.33 28.73
N VAL A 54 -10.74 15.81 28.18
CA VAL A 54 -11.37 17.07 28.58
C VAL A 54 -12.84 16.76 28.78
N GLU A 55 -13.28 16.61 30.02
CA GLU A 55 -14.66 16.23 30.34
C GLU A 55 -15.61 17.44 30.30
N ASP A 56 -15.17 18.60 30.77
CA ASP A 56 -15.98 19.83 30.82
C ASP A 56 -16.21 20.44 29.42
N GLU A 57 -17.48 20.71 29.08
CA GLU A 57 -17.85 21.28 27.77
C GLU A 57 -17.37 22.72 27.58
N GLY A 58 -17.32 23.52 28.65
CA GLY A 58 -16.81 24.89 28.61
C GLY A 58 -15.32 24.92 28.25
N GLN A 59 -14.53 24.05 28.89
CA GLN A 59 -13.11 23.86 28.60
C GLN A 59 -12.88 23.31 27.18
N ARG A 60 -13.72 22.39 26.69
CA ARG A 60 -13.64 21.92 25.29
C ARG A 60 -13.76 23.07 24.30
N LYS A 61 -14.67 24.02 24.55
CA LYS A 61 -14.86 25.18 23.67
C LYS A 61 -13.62 26.08 23.66
N GLU A 62 -13.04 26.36 24.82
CA GLU A 62 -11.79 27.13 24.94
C GLU A 62 -10.63 26.45 24.18
N VAL A 63 -10.47 25.14 24.36
CA VAL A 63 -9.46 24.34 23.64
C VAL A 63 -9.67 24.39 22.13
N VAL A 64 -10.92 24.27 21.65
CA VAL A 64 -11.24 24.37 20.21
C VAL A 64 -10.87 25.74 19.66
N ASP A 65 -11.20 26.82 20.37
CA ASP A 65 -10.91 28.18 19.94
C ASP A 65 -9.40 28.47 19.88
N GLU A 66 -8.61 28.00 20.85
CA GLU A 66 -7.15 28.12 20.82
C GLU A 66 -6.52 27.28 19.70
N LEU A 67 -6.95 26.02 19.54
CA LEU A 67 -6.44 25.15 18.46
C LEU A 67 -6.77 25.70 17.07
N LYS A 68 -7.94 26.34 16.91
CA LYS A 68 -8.33 26.97 15.65
C LYS A 68 -7.36 28.08 15.24
N LYS A 69 -6.84 28.87 16.19
CA LYS A 69 -5.81 29.89 15.92
C LYS A 69 -4.50 29.27 15.40
N LEU A 70 -4.25 28.01 15.74
CA LEU A 70 -3.09 27.23 15.31
C LEU A 70 -3.36 26.37 14.08
N LYS A 71 -4.51 26.54 13.39
CA LYS A 71 -4.96 25.69 12.27
C LYS A 71 -5.10 24.21 12.66
N MET A 72 -5.56 23.94 13.87
CA MET A 72 -5.81 22.60 14.37
C MET A 72 -7.27 22.40 14.79
N ALA A 73 -7.74 21.16 14.78
CA ALA A 73 -9.02 20.78 15.36
C ALA A 73 -8.87 19.52 16.22
N PRO A 74 -9.41 19.51 17.46
CA PRO A 74 -9.32 18.36 18.34
C PRO A 74 -10.35 17.28 17.99
N VAL A 75 -9.96 16.03 18.18
CA VAL A 75 -10.87 14.89 18.39
C VAL A 75 -10.81 14.53 19.86
N PHE A 76 -11.86 14.81 20.61
CA PHE A 76 -11.90 14.51 22.05
C PHE A 76 -12.16 13.02 22.26
N LEU A 77 -11.30 12.39 23.05
CA LEU A 77 -11.40 11.00 23.47
C LEU A 77 -11.65 10.94 24.97
N THR A 78 -12.51 10.01 25.39
CA THR A 78 -12.71 9.69 26.81
C THR A 78 -11.56 8.83 27.33
N LYS A 79 -11.42 8.70 28.65
CA LYS A 79 -10.44 7.78 29.25
C LYS A 79 -10.61 6.35 28.75
N LYS A 80 -11.86 5.86 28.74
CA LYS A 80 -12.21 4.54 28.21
C LYS A 80 -11.82 4.37 26.73
N ASP A 81 -11.99 5.41 25.90
CA ASP A 81 -11.49 5.37 24.51
C ASP A 81 -9.97 5.22 24.49
N VAL A 82 -9.23 6.00 25.29
CA VAL A 82 -7.77 5.94 25.30
C VAL A 82 -7.28 4.55 25.74
N GLU A 83 -7.86 4.00 26.80
CA GLU A 83 -7.55 2.67 27.32
C GLU A 83 -7.80 1.57 26.27
N LEU A 84 -8.98 1.52 25.66
CA LEU A 84 -9.35 0.40 24.78
C LEU A 84 -8.87 0.54 23.33
N TYR A 85 -8.87 1.76 22.78
CA TYR A 85 -8.46 2.02 21.40
C TYR A 85 -6.96 2.27 21.27
N TYR A 86 -6.40 3.17 22.08
CA TYR A 86 -5.01 3.57 21.92
C TYR A 86 -4.07 2.62 22.65
N GLU A 87 -4.32 2.34 23.93
CA GLU A 87 -3.49 1.40 24.71
C GLU A 87 -3.80 -0.04 24.32
N GLY A 88 -5.08 -0.42 24.22
CA GLY A 88 -5.56 -1.71 23.74
C GLY A 88 -5.31 -1.95 22.25
N PHE A 89 -6.31 -1.79 21.37
CA PHE A 89 -6.22 -2.27 19.98
C PHE A 89 -4.99 -1.76 19.22
N SER A 90 -4.67 -0.47 19.34
CA SER A 90 -3.55 0.11 18.61
C SER A 90 -2.20 -0.43 19.10
N ASN A 91 -1.96 -0.46 20.42
CA ASN A 91 -0.62 -0.75 20.97
C ASN A 91 -0.45 -2.17 21.53
N GLU A 92 -1.52 -2.90 21.83
CA GLU A 92 -1.51 -4.32 22.24
C GLU A 92 -1.95 -5.29 21.13
N THR A 93 -2.57 -4.83 20.04
CA THR A 93 -2.94 -5.70 18.91
C THR A 93 -2.16 -5.37 17.65
N ILE A 94 -2.33 -4.15 17.10
CA ILE A 94 -1.72 -3.78 15.81
C ILE A 94 -0.20 -3.63 15.94
N TRP A 95 0.28 -2.84 16.91
CA TRP A 95 1.71 -2.57 17.09
C TRP A 95 2.55 -3.86 17.19
N PRO A 96 2.26 -4.81 18.09
CA PRO A 96 3.01 -6.07 18.15
C PRO A 96 2.92 -6.88 16.85
N ALA A 97 1.73 -7.00 16.25
CA ALA A 97 1.56 -7.73 15.00
C ALA A 97 2.43 -7.15 13.87
N PHE A 98 2.37 -5.84 13.68
CA PHE A 98 3.06 -5.16 12.58
C PHE A 98 4.58 -5.12 12.78
N HIS A 99 5.06 -5.30 14.01
CA HIS A 99 6.48 -5.42 14.34
C HIS A 99 6.97 -6.87 14.52
N TYR A 100 6.14 -7.87 14.21
CA TYR A 100 6.45 -9.32 14.32
C TYR A 100 6.62 -9.87 15.74
N PHE A 101 6.08 -9.20 16.74
CA PHE A 101 6.05 -9.69 18.13
C PHE A 101 4.73 -10.41 18.40
N THR A 102 4.53 -11.55 17.75
CA THR A 102 3.25 -12.29 17.76
C THR A 102 2.82 -12.74 19.15
N GLN A 103 3.79 -12.98 20.03
CA GLN A 103 3.59 -13.33 21.44
C GLN A 103 3.02 -12.19 22.29
N HIS A 104 2.99 -10.96 21.76
CA HIS A 104 2.44 -9.79 22.44
C HIS A 104 1.10 -9.34 21.86
N ILE A 105 0.55 -10.07 20.88
CA ILE A 105 -0.75 -9.73 20.27
C ILE A 105 -1.87 -10.13 21.23
N ASN A 106 -2.68 -9.15 21.63
CA ASN A 106 -3.91 -9.36 22.37
C ASN A 106 -5.13 -9.38 21.43
N TYR A 107 -6.03 -10.36 21.58
CA TYR A 107 -7.21 -10.57 20.72
C TYR A 107 -8.51 -10.33 21.50
N GLU A 108 -8.80 -9.07 21.79
CA GLU A 108 -10.01 -8.68 22.52
C GLU A 108 -11.04 -8.01 21.60
N ASP A 109 -12.28 -8.49 21.59
CA ASP A 109 -13.36 -7.90 20.79
C ASP A 109 -13.74 -6.49 21.28
N GLU A 110 -13.65 -6.22 22.59
CA GLU A 110 -13.93 -4.88 23.13
C GLU A 110 -12.91 -3.84 22.61
N TYR A 111 -11.65 -4.25 22.39
CA TYR A 111 -10.64 -3.40 21.77
C TYR A 111 -11.02 -3.05 20.32
N TRP A 112 -11.51 -4.02 19.56
CA TRP A 112 -11.98 -3.80 18.19
C TRP A 112 -13.16 -2.84 18.12
N ASP A 113 -14.16 -3.02 18.98
CA ASP A 113 -15.33 -2.15 19.05
C ASP A 113 -14.93 -0.70 19.38
N ALA A 114 -14.02 -0.52 20.34
CA ALA A 114 -13.45 0.80 20.64
C ALA A 114 -12.69 1.37 19.42
N TYR A 115 -11.91 0.55 18.71
CA TYR A 115 -11.16 0.97 17.53
C TYR A 115 -12.05 1.45 16.40
N TRP A 116 -13.14 0.74 16.13
CA TRP A 116 -14.14 1.16 15.16
C TRP A 116 -14.83 2.46 15.59
N ASN A 117 -15.27 2.55 16.84
CA ASN A 117 -15.97 3.72 17.38
C ASN A 117 -15.10 4.98 17.37
N VAL A 118 -13.81 4.87 17.70
CA VAL A 118 -12.90 6.01 17.65
C VAL A 118 -12.61 6.43 16.22
N ASN A 119 -12.39 5.48 15.28
CA ASN A 119 -12.26 5.82 13.85
C ASN A 119 -13.50 6.57 13.32
N LYS A 120 -14.70 6.19 13.79
CA LYS A 120 -15.94 6.91 13.49
C LYS A 120 -15.94 8.34 14.05
N LYS A 121 -15.50 8.55 15.30
CA LYS A 121 -15.36 9.91 15.89
C LYS A 121 -14.41 10.80 15.07
N PHE A 122 -13.30 10.23 14.57
CA PHE A 122 -12.41 10.93 13.65
C PHE A 122 -13.10 11.27 12.33
N CYS A 123 -13.83 10.32 11.74
CA CYS A 123 -14.62 10.55 10.52
C CYS A 123 -15.61 11.71 10.71
N ASP A 124 -16.42 11.69 11.77
CA ASP A 124 -17.40 12.74 12.08
C ASP A 124 -16.74 14.12 12.25
N ALA A 125 -15.58 14.19 12.92
CA ALA A 125 -14.84 15.43 13.10
C ALA A 125 -14.28 16.00 11.77
N ILE A 126 -13.88 15.14 10.84
CA ILE A 126 -13.41 15.52 9.51
C ILE A 126 -14.58 16.00 8.65
N LEU A 127 -15.71 15.27 8.64
CA LEU A 127 -16.91 15.63 7.89
C LEU A 127 -17.47 17.01 8.28
N ALA A 128 -17.31 17.42 9.53
CA ALA A 128 -17.69 18.76 9.99
C ALA A 128 -16.83 19.89 9.38
N LYS A 129 -15.71 19.58 8.70
CA LYS A 129 -14.77 20.57 8.15
C LYS A 129 -14.36 20.33 6.70
N ALA A 130 -14.53 19.11 6.19
CA ALA A 130 -14.15 18.71 4.84
C ALA A 130 -15.28 18.95 3.83
N SER A 131 -14.88 19.20 2.60
CA SER A 131 -15.73 19.23 1.41
C SER A 131 -15.24 18.22 0.39
N ASP A 132 -16.05 17.88 -0.61
CA ASP A 132 -15.69 16.97 -1.70
C ASP A 132 -14.46 17.41 -2.51
N SER A 133 -14.09 18.70 -2.45
CA SER A 133 -12.90 19.24 -3.13
C SER A 133 -11.62 19.16 -2.30
N ASP A 134 -11.69 18.75 -1.03
CA ASP A 134 -10.53 18.77 -0.13
C ASP A 134 -9.68 17.50 -0.26
N THR A 135 -8.39 17.63 0.05
CA THR A 135 -7.46 16.52 0.18
C THR A 135 -7.36 16.12 1.64
N ILE A 136 -7.74 14.88 1.96
CA ILE A 136 -7.66 14.33 3.31
C ILE A 136 -6.48 13.36 3.36
N TRP A 137 -5.47 13.70 4.16
CA TRP A 137 -4.27 12.89 4.33
C TRP A 137 -4.25 12.24 5.71
N VAL A 138 -4.62 10.96 5.75
CA VAL A 138 -4.70 10.13 6.95
C VAL A 138 -3.35 9.49 7.25
N HIS A 139 -2.95 9.52 8.50
CA HIS A 139 -1.69 8.94 8.96
C HIS A 139 -1.88 7.84 9.99
N ASP A 140 -1.18 6.74 9.70
CA ASP A 140 -0.73 5.71 10.62
C ASP A 140 -1.78 4.71 11.12
N TYR A 141 -1.25 3.67 11.76
CA TYR A 141 -1.95 2.43 12.12
C TYR A 141 -3.12 2.60 13.09
N GLN A 142 -3.27 3.74 13.76
CA GLN A 142 -4.42 3.94 14.63
C GLN A 142 -5.69 4.33 13.84
N LEU A 143 -5.56 4.65 12.55
CA LEU A 143 -6.65 5.15 11.70
C LEU A 143 -6.84 4.33 10.42
N LEU A 144 -6.62 3.00 10.47
CA LEU A 144 -6.68 2.13 9.29
C LEU A 144 -8.07 2.05 8.66
N LEU A 145 -9.15 2.24 9.44
CA LEU A 145 -10.53 2.16 8.94
C LEU A 145 -11.03 3.48 8.34
N LEU A 146 -10.37 4.58 8.72
CA LEU A 146 -10.82 5.92 8.41
C LEU A 146 -10.94 6.21 6.90
N PRO A 147 -10.03 5.78 6.01
CA PRO A 147 -10.17 6.08 4.58
C PRO A 147 -11.46 5.53 3.98
N MET A 148 -11.84 4.30 4.32
CA MET A 148 -13.11 3.70 3.88
C MET A 148 -14.32 4.45 4.44
N MET A 149 -14.32 4.75 5.75
CA MET A 149 -15.43 5.49 6.39
C MET A 149 -15.64 6.88 5.77
N LEU A 150 -14.55 7.57 5.42
CA LEU A 150 -14.61 8.85 4.73
C LEU A 150 -15.12 8.68 3.30
N ARG A 151 -14.63 7.69 2.55
CA ARG A 151 -15.05 7.42 1.17
C ARG A 151 -16.55 7.16 1.06
N GLU A 152 -17.14 6.46 2.02
CA GLU A 152 -18.59 6.20 2.06
C GLU A 152 -19.44 7.48 2.19
N LYS A 153 -18.89 8.51 2.83
CA LYS A 153 -19.59 9.79 3.10
C LYS A 153 -19.21 10.90 2.12
N LEU A 154 -17.98 10.88 1.63
CA LEU A 154 -17.40 11.80 0.66
C LEU A 154 -16.86 11.00 -0.54
N PRO A 155 -17.74 10.50 -1.43
CA PRO A 155 -17.35 9.61 -2.51
C PRO A 155 -16.36 10.24 -3.50
N ASN A 156 -16.33 11.58 -3.60
CA ASN A 156 -15.48 12.31 -4.54
C ASN A 156 -14.21 12.91 -3.90
N ALA A 157 -14.09 12.91 -2.57
CA ALA A 157 -12.95 13.50 -1.88
C ALA A 157 -11.63 12.85 -2.30
N THR A 158 -10.54 13.61 -2.25
CA THR A 158 -9.20 13.05 -2.46
C THR A 158 -8.70 12.52 -1.13
N ILE A 159 -8.51 11.20 -1.01
CA ILE A 159 -8.13 10.56 0.25
C ILE A 159 -6.78 9.89 0.08
N ALA A 160 -5.82 10.22 0.93
CA ALA A 160 -4.52 9.58 0.97
C ALA A 160 -4.28 8.96 2.35
N PHE A 161 -3.59 7.83 2.38
CA PHE A 161 -3.19 7.15 3.61
C PHE A 161 -1.68 6.92 3.62
N PHE A 162 -1.03 7.14 4.76
CA PHE A 162 0.39 6.81 4.92
C PHE A 162 0.64 6.01 6.20
N GLN A 163 1.25 4.84 6.06
CA GLN A 163 1.63 3.95 7.16
C GLN A 163 3.07 4.23 7.62
N HIS A 164 3.26 4.60 8.90
CA HIS A 164 4.60 4.96 9.43
C HIS A 164 5.32 3.80 10.12
N ILE A 165 4.59 2.75 10.50
CA ILE A 165 5.18 1.52 11.03
C ILE A 165 5.33 0.48 9.91
N PRO A 166 6.11 -0.60 10.09
CA PRO A 166 6.20 -1.66 9.09
C PRO A 166 4.83 -2.25 8.78
N PHE A 167 4.66 -2.81 7.59
CA PHE A 167 3.48 -3.61 7.25
C PHE A 167 3.85 -5.09 7.25
N PRO A 168 3.12 -5.93 8.00
CA PRO A 168 3.54 -7.29 8.21
C PRO A 168 3.30 -8.18 6.99
N SER A 169 4.08 -9.24 6.84
CA SER A 169 3.83 -10.27 5.84
C SER A 169 2.45 -10.90 6.01
N TYR A 170 1.94 -11.51 4.94
CA TYR A 170 0.64 -12.18 4.95
C TYR A 170 0.48 -13.21 6.08
N GLU A 171 1.55 -13.94 6.45
CA GLU A 171 1.46 -14.97 7.50
C GLU A 171 1.20 -14.39 8.90
N ILE A 172 1.63 -13.16 9.14
CA ILE A 172 1.32 -12.46 10.39
C ILE A 172 -0.06 -11.79 10.26
N MET A 173 -0.33 -11.15 9.12
CA MET A 173 -1.62 -10.48 8.87
C MET A 173 -2.81 -11.43 8.97
N ARG A 174 -2.68 -12.69 8.51
CA ARG A 174 -3.75 -13.69 8.56
C ARG A 174 -4.14 -14.11 9.98
N MET A 175 -3.28 -13.90 10.97
CA MET A 175 -3.58 -14.22 12.37
C MET A 175 -4.61 -13.27 12.97
N LEU A 176 -4.67 -12.02 12.47
CA LEU A 176 -5.60 -11.02 12.97
C LEU A 176 -7.05 -11.38 12.57
N PRO A 177 -8.00 -11.47 13.53
CA PRO A 177 -9.40 -11.75 13.23
C PRO A 177 -10.03 -10.68 12.30
N TRP A 178 -9.70 -9.41 12.54
CA TRP A 178 -10.25 -8.24 11.84
C TRP A 178 -9.47 -7.83 10.58
N ARG A 179 -8.59 -8.72 10.09
CA ARG A 179 -7.70 -8.45 8.95
C ARG A 179 -8.43 -7.95 7.70
N LYS A 180 -9.63 -8.47 7.43
CA LYS A 180 -10.40 -8.10 6.24
C LYS A 180 -10.83 -6.64 6.33
N GLN A 181 -11.46 -6.26 7.45
CA GLN A 181 -11.95 -4.92 7.71
C GLN A 181 -10.80 -3.89 7.74
N MET A 182 -9.64 -4.26 8.30
CA MET A 182 -8.45 -3.40 8.29
C MET A 182 -7.96 -3.11 6.86
N LEU A 183 -7.88 -4.13 6.01
CA LEU A 183 -7.45 -3.97 4.63
C LEU A 183 -8.48 -3.19 3.79
N GLU A 184 -9.77 -3.48 3.96
CA GLU A 184 -10.87 -2.71 3.32
C GLU A 184 -10.82 -1.24 3.73
N GLY A 185 -10.58 -0.99 5.02
CA GLY A 185 -10.33 0.32 5.60
C GLY A 185 -9.28 1.12 4.82
N MET A 186 -8.11 0.52 4.61
CA MET A 186 -6.98 1.15 3.91
C MET A 186 -7.28 1.37 2.42
N VAL A 187 -7.91 0.39 1.75
CA VAL A 187 -8.29 0.44 0.32
C VAL A 187 -9.34 1.53 0.01
N GLY A 188 -9.97 2.12 1.03
CA GLY A 188 -10.79 3.32 0.88
C GLY A 188 -10.05 4.56 0.36
N ALA A 189 -8.72 4.62 0.50
CA ALA A 189 -7.89 5.70 -0.02
C ALA A 189 -7.76 5.68 -1.56
N ASP A 190 -7.25 6.76 -2.14
CA ASP A 190 -6.80 6.86 -3.53
C ASP A 190 -5.31 6.51 -3.65
N LEU A 191 -4.49 6.95 -2.68
CA LEU A 191 -3.07 6.61 -2.55
C LEU A 191 -2.76 6.06 -1.17
N ILE A 192 -2.04 4.93 -1.11
CA ILE A 192 -1.53 4.30 0.10
C ILE A 192 0.00 4.30 0.05
N GLY A 193 0.64 5.00 0.98
CA GLY A 193 2.09 5.06 1.10
C GLY A 193 2.65 4.22 2.24
N PHE A 194 3.79 3.59 1.98
CA PHE A 194 4.63 2.92 2.98
C PHE A 194 6.04 3.51 2.97
N HIS A 195 6.84 3.23 4.01
CA HIS A 195 8.24 3.65 4.02
C HIS A 195 9.12 2.83 3.07
N THR A 196 8.90 1.52 2.96
CA THR A 196 9.75 0.61 2.20
C THR A 196 8.97 -0.16 1.14
N TYR A 197 9.68 -0.60 0.10
CA TYR A 197 9.11 -1.47 -0.94
C TYR A 197 8.66 -2.83 -0.38
N ASP A 198 9.34 -3.33 0.66
CA ASP A 198 8.98 -4.59 1.31
C ASP A 198 7.60 -4.49 1.98
N ASP A 199 7.34 -3.39 2.70
CA ASP A 199 6.04 -3.13 3.34
C ASP A 199 4.92 -2.97 2.29
N MET A 200 5.18 -2.23 1.21
CA MET A 200 4.27 -2.12 0.07
C MET A 200 3.92 -3.50 -0.51
N ARG A 201 4.92 -4.35 -0.74
CA ARG A 201 4.70 -5.71 -1.27
C ARG A 201 3.91 -6.58 -0.32
N HIS A 202 4.19 -6.51 0.98
CA HIS A 202 3.43 -7.26 1.98
C HIS A 202 1.96 -6.85 1.99
N PHE A 203 1.67 -5.55 1.91
CA PHE A 203 0.30 -5.05 1.80
C PHE A 203 -0.41 -5.55 0.55
N LEU A 204 0.22 -5.43 -0.62
CA LEU A 204 -0.35 -5.91 -1.89
C LEU A 204 -0.60 -7.42 -1.87
N SER A 205 0.29 -8.20 -1.26
CA SER A 205 0.12 -9.63 -1.07
C SER A 205 -1.05 -9.95 -0.14
N ALA A 206 -1.18 -9.23 0.98
CA ALA A 206 -2.27 -9.39 1.93
C ALA A 206 -3.62 -9.04 1.29
N VAL A 207 -3.72 -7.92 0.56
CA VAL A 207 -4.92 -7.53 -0.20
C VAL A 207 -5.29 -8.60 -1.23
N GLY A 208 -4.33 -9.07 -2.03
CA GLY A 208 -4.59 -10.07 -3.06
C GLY A 208 -5.06 -11.41 -2.50
N ARG A 209 -4.52 -11.84 -1.35
CA ARG A 209 -4.87 -13.13 -0.72
C ARG A 209 -6.14 -13.06 0.14
N ILE A 210 -6.39 -11.95 0.83
CA ILE A 210 -7.50 -11.82 1.80
C ILE A 210 -8.74 -11.19 1.16
N LEU A 211 -8.56 -10.15 0.35
CA LEU A 211 -9.68 -9.45 -0.32
C LEU A 211 -9.95 -10.00 -1.73
N GLY A 212 -9.00 -10.75 -2.32
CA GLY A 212 -9.12 -11.25 -3.69
C GLY A 212 -8.94 -10.17 -4.76
N LEU A 213 -8.46 -8.98 -4.38
CA LEU A 213 -8.23 -7.88 -5.31
C LEU A 213 -6.84 -8.02 -5.94
N SER A 214 -6.79 -8.22 -7.25
CA SER A 214 -5.52 -8.22 -7.99
C SER A 214 -4.92 -6.82 -8.04
N ASN A 215 -3.59 -6.77 -8.19
CA ASN A 215 -2.88 -5.53 -8.44
C ASN A 215 -1.96 -5.66 -9.65
N GLU A 216 -1.74 -4.55 -10.35
CA GLU A 216 -0.79 -4.42 -11.44
C GLU A 216 0.06 -3.18 -11.21
N SER A 217 1.38 -3.34 -11.13
CA SER A 217 2.33 -2.23 -10.90
C SER A 217 1.96 -1.32 -9.71
N GLY A 218 1.44 -1.91 -8.62
CA GLY A 218 1.01 -1.18 -7.43
C GLY A 218 -0.38 -0.55 -7.53
N PHE A 219 -1.11 -0.73 -8.64
CA PHE A 219 -2.51 -0.32 -8.74
C PHE A 219 -3.44 -1.48 -8.39
N ILE A 220 -4.28 -1.27 -7.38
CA ILE A 220 -5.38 -2.17 -7.01
C ILE A 220 -6.65 -1.63 -7.69
N GLN A 221 -7.38 -2.52 -8.36
CA GLN A 221 -8.74 -2.22 -8.79
C GLN A 221 -9.70 -2.47 -7.63
N ALA A 222 -10.24 -1.40 -7.04
CA ALA A 222 -11.22 -1.47 -5.95
C ALA A 222 -12.54 -0.86 -6.43
N ASP A 223 -13.55 -1.72 -6.67
CA ASP A 223 -14.81 -1.34 -7.31
C ASP A 223 -14.59 -0.55 -8.61
N ASN A 224 -15.06 0.69 -8.65
CA ASN A 224 -14.94 1.61 -9.78
C ASN A 224 -13.72 2.54 -9.68
N ARG A 225 -12.78 2.29 -8.77
CA ARG A 225 -11.62 3.16 -8.55
C ARG A 225 -10.32 2.40 -8.69
N LEU A 226 -9.33 3.11 -9.20
CA LEU A 226 -7.93 2.71 -9.10
C LEU A 226 -7.34 3.25 -7.81
N VAL A 227 -6.79 2.36 -6.98
CA VAL A 227 -6.05 2.72 -5.77
C VAL A 227 -4.58 2.45 -6.02
N ASN A 228 -3.73 3.45 -5.84
CA ASN A 228 -2.29 3.25 -5.97
C ASN A 228 -1.66 2.96 -4.61
N VAL A 229 -0.71 2.03 -4.60
CA VAL A 229 0.15 1.71 -3.47
C VAL A 229 1.59 1.91 -3.90
N ASP A 230 2.37 2.65 -3.13
CA ASP A 230 3.77 2.95 -3.47
C ASP A 230 4.61 3.14 -2.18
N ALA A 231 5.93 3.18 -2.34
CA ALA A 231 6.89 3.36 -1.25
C ALA A 231 7.51 4.77 -1.28
N PHE A 232 7.46 5.46 -0.14
CA PHE A 232 8.01 6.80 0.07
C PHE A 232 8.82 6.82 1.37
N PRO A 233 10.14 6.63 1.30
CA PRO A 233 11.00 6.75 2.47
C PRO A 233 10.90 8.16 3.06
N MET A 234 10.56 8.26 4.34
CA MET A 234 10.42 9.55 5.02
C MET A 234 11.78 10.08 5.45
N GLY A 235 12.11 11.30 5.02
CA GLY A 235 13.30 12.04 5.43
C GLY A 235 13.11 12.82 6.73
N ILE A 236 14.15 13.55 7.11
CA ILE A 236 14.11 14.56 8.17
C ILE A 236 14.27 15.95 7.59
N ASP A 237 14.01 17.00 8.37
CA ASP A 237 14.47 18.35 8.05
C ASP A 237 15.99 18.43 8.29
N TYR A 238 16.77 18.09 7.26
CA TYR A 238 18.22 18.00 7.34
C TYR A 238 18.85 19.31 7.83
N GLU A 239 18.45 20.43 7.23
CA GLU A 239 19.02 21.74 7.54
C GLU A 239 18.77 22.15 8.99
N LYS A 240 17.60 21.81 9.55
CA LYS A 240 17.30 22.09 10.95
C LYS A 240 18.29 21.41 11.90
N PHE A 241 18.67 20.16 11.65
CA PHE A 241 19.64 19.45 12.48
C PHE A 241 21.08 19.95 12.25
N GLU A 242 21.47 20.20 10.99
CA GLU A 242 22.78 20.78 10.66
C GLU A 242 22.97 22.17 11.32
N LYS A 243 21.98 23.06 11.19
CA LYS A 243 22.00 24.40 11.80
C LYS A 243 21.98 24.33 13.33
N ALA A 244 21.22 23.40 13.91
CA ALA A 244 21.19 23.21 15.36
C ALA A 244 22.54 22.75 15.90
N ALA A 245 23.21 21.82 15.23
CA ALA A 245 24.56 21.36 15.56
C ALA A 245 25.59 22.52 15.52
N LEU A 246 25.47 23.42 14.55
CA LEU A 246 26.35 24.59 14.43
C LEU A 246 26.05 25.73 15.41
N SER A 247 24.89 25.70 16.07
CA SER A 247 24.42 26.82 16.89
C SER A 247 25.31 27.09 18.11
N PRO A 248 25.47 28.35 18.55
CA PRO A 248 26.24 28.68 19.75
C PRO A 248 25.73 27.97 21.01
N LYS A 249 24.40 27.80 21.13
CA LYS A 249 23.77 27.12 22.26
C LYS A 249 24.21 25.65 22.32
N THR A 250 24.13 24.94 21.20
CA THR A 250 24.56 23.54 21.11
C THR A 250 26.06 23.40 21.35
N LYS A 251 26.89 24.24 20.74
CA LYS A 251 28.36 24.24 20.97
C LYS A 251 28.73 24.45 22.43
N ASN A 252 28.01 25.31 23.15
CA ASN A 252 28.19 25.51 24.59
C ASN A 252 27.84 24.24 25.40
N HIS A 253 26.74 23.55 25.05
CA HIS A 253 26.40 22.26 25.66
C HIS A 253 27.48 21.21 25.39
N VAL A 254 27.95 21.07 24.15
CA VAL A 254 29.03 20.15 23.78
C VAL A 254 30.29 20.41 24.62
N LYS A 255 30.72 21.66 24.75
CA LYS A 255 31.88 22.04 25.57
C LYS A 255 31.70 21.62 27.03
N LYS A 256 30.54 21.90 27.62
CA LYS A 256 30.23 21.57 29.02
C LYS A 256 30.19 20.05 29.25
N PHE A 257 29.56 19.31 28.34
CA PHE A 257 29.45 17.86 28.45
C PHE A 257 30.81 17.17 28.26
N LYS A 258 31.59 17.57 27.25
CA LYS A 258 32.96 17.03 27.05
C LYS A 258 33.89 17.32 28.22
N GLN A 259 33.79 18.49 28.85
CA GLN A 259 34.54 18.78 30.09
C GLN A 259 34.23 17.82 31.24
N THR A 260 33.00 17.29 31.29
CA THR A 260 32.58 16.33 32.34
C THR A 260 32.98 14.90 31.99
N LEU A 261 32.88 14.52 30.71
CA LEU A 261 33.14 13.16 30.25
C LEU A 261 34.63 12.86 30.01
N GLY A 262 35.47 13.90 29.86
CA GLY A 262 36.88 13.74 29.55
C GLY A 262 37.10 13.23 28.12
N ASP A 263 38.22 12.53 27.90
CA ASP A 263 38.69 12.08 26.58
C ASP A 263 38.15 10.67 26.19
N GLN A 264 36.89 10.41 26.55
CA GLN A 264 36.24 9.13 26.30
C GLN A 264 35.61 9.10 24.91
N LYS A 265 35.65 7.94 24.24
CA LYS A 265 34.83 7.65 23.07
C LYS A 265 33.38 7.42 23.48
N LEU A 266 32.45 8.02 22.76
CA LEU A 266 31.04 8.05 23.13
C LEU A 266 30.17 7.31 22.11
N LEU A 267 29.50 6.26 22.57
CA LEU A 267 28.37 5.66 21.87
C LEU A 267 27.11 6.41 22.26
N ILE A 268 26.22 6.68 21.31
CA ILE A 268 24.91 7.24 21.57
C ILE A 268 23.81 6.30 21.11
N THR A 269 22.78 6.23 21.92
CA THR A 269 21.54 5.59 21.56
C THR A 269 20.35 6.37 22.13
N ILE A 270 19.38 6.66 21.27
CA ILE A 270 18.18 7.43 21.62
C ILE A 270 16.97 6.67 21.10
N ASP A 271 16.11 6.24 22.01
CA ASP A 271 14.92 5.47 21.68
C ASP A 271 13.74 5.88 22.56
N ARG A 272 12.52 5.58 22.10
CA ARG A 272 11.38 5.47 23.02
C ARG A 272 11.50 4.15 23.76
N LEU A 273 10.98 4.08 24.99
CA LEU A 273 10.77 2.80 25.67
C LEU A 273 9.83 1.95 24.81
N ASP A 274 10.35 0.96 24.11
CA ASP A 274 9.60 0.08 23.21
C ASP A 274 10.42 -1.18 22.90
N TYR A 275 9.79 -2.34 22.97
CA TYR A 275 10.45 -3.63 22.77
C TYR A 275 10.98 -3.80 21.34
N SER A 276 10.39 -3.09 20.36
CA SER A 276 10.88 -3.13 18.97
C SER A 276 12.29 -2.56 18.81
N LYS A 277 12.77 -1.77 19.79
CA LYS A 277 14.07 -1.08 19.74
C LYS A 277 15.27 -1.93 20.16
N GLY A 278 15.04 -3.12 20.69
CA GLY A 278 16.13 -4.03 21.07
C GLY A 278 17.08 -3.46 22.13
N ILE A 279 16.59 -2.57 23.01
CA ILE A 279 17.40 -1.91 24.04
C ILE A 279 18.11 -2.93 24.96
N PRO A 280 17.44 -3.99 25.47
CA PRO A 280 18.11 -5.01 26.27
C PRO A 280 19.26 -5.71 25.53
N ASN A 281 19.08 -6.05 24.26
CA ASN A 281 20.13 -6.67 23.43
C ASN A 281 21.34 -5.75 23.29
N ARG A 282 21.10 -4.45 23.09
CA ARG A 282 22.15 -3.44 22.99
C ARG A 282 22.96 -3.31 24.26
N ILE A 283 22.29 -3.33 25.41
CA ILE A 283 22.95 -3.27 26.73
C ILE A 283 23.83 -4.51 26.93
N LYS A 284 23.32 -5.71 26.61
CA LYS A 284 24.06 -6.99 26.67
C LYS A 284 25.28 -7.00 25.73
N VAL A 285 25.14 -6.46 24.52
CA VAL A 285 26.27 -6.28 23.58
C VAL A 285 27.35 -5.36 24.15
N PHE A 286 26.95 -4.25 24.80
CA PHE A 286 27.92 -3.34 25.40
C PHE A 286 28.66 -3.97 26.60
N GLU A 287 27.98 -4.79 27.40
CA GLU A 287 28.65 -5.61 28.43
C GLU A 287 29.69 -6.55 27.80
N LYS A 288 29.28 -7.33 26.79
CA LYS A 288 30.16 -8.26 26.09
C LYS A 288 31.39 -7.57 25.51
N LEU A 289 31.22 -6.41 24.89
CA LEU A 289 32.32 -5.57 24.41
C LEU A 289 33.34 -5.28 25.53
N LEU A 290 32.88 -4.86 26.71
CA LEU A 290 33.74 -4.52 27.84
C LEU A 290 34.39 -5.76 28.48
N ASP A 291 33.71 -6.89 28.48
CA ASP A 291 34.27 -8.16 28.96
C ASP A 291 35.39 -8.65 28.05
N GLU A 292 35.16 -8.70 26.74
CA GLU A 292 36.09 -9.25 25.75
C GLU A 292 37.22 -8.30 25.37
N ASN A 293 37.00 -7.00 25.55
CA ASN A 293 37.99 -5.97 25.22
C ASN A 293 38.29 -5.07 26.42
N PRO A 294 39.06 -5.55 27.42
CA PRO A 294 39.41 -4.77 28.61
C PRO A 294 40.08 -3.41 28.29
N LYS A 295 40.72 -3.29 27.12
CA LYS A 295 41.34 -2.04 26.62
C LYS A 295 40.37 -0.86 26.50
N TYR A 296 39.05 -1.12 26.38
CA TYR A 296 38.02 -0.09 26.27
C TYR A 296 37.43 0.36 27.61
N ARG A 297 37.69 -0.37 28.70
CA ARG A 297 37.24 0.02 30.05
C ARG A 297 37.89 1.35 30.46
N GLY A 298 37.10 2.29 30.98
CA GLY A 298 37.57 3.64 31.30
C GLY A 298 37.75 4.58 30.11
N LYS A 299 37.59 4.09 28.87
CA LYS A 299 37.83 4.86 27.63
C LYS A 299 36.61 4.98 26.74
N VAL A 300 35.64 4.09 26.87
CA VAL A 300 34.41 4.07 26.06
C VAL A 300 33.20 4.12 26.98
N SER A 301 32.25 4.98 26.67
CA SER A 301 30.99 5.10 27.43
C SER A 301 29.80 5.19 26.49
N MET A 302 28.64 4.70 26.94
CA MET A 302 27.39 4.77 26.19
C MET A 302 26.43 5.78 26.83
N ILE A 303 25.98 6.75 26.04
CA ILE A 303 24.89 7.67 26.39
C ILE A 303 23.59 7.04 25.90
N MET A 304 22.73 6.65 26.84
CA MET A 304 21.46 5.99 26.54
C MET A 304 20.29 6.87 27.00
N VAL A 305 19.59 7.46 26.03
CA VAL A 305 18.40 8.28 26.27
C VAL A 305 17.17 7.45 25.91
N VAL A 306 16.36 7.13 26.92
CA VAL A 306 15.09 6.40 26.74
C VAL A 306 13.94 7.35 27.08
N VAL A 307 13.11 7.66 26.10
CA VAL A 307 11.95 8.54 26.28
C VAL A 307 10.75 7.71 26.75
N PRO A 308 10.11 8.07 27.88
CA PRO A 308 8.91 7.39 28.37
C PRO A 308 7.81 7.30 27.30
N SER A 309 7.11 6.17 27.26
CA SER A 309 6.12 5.88 26.22
C SER A 309 5.22 4.73 26.68
N ARG A 310 3.91 4.94 26.65
CA ARG A 310 2.88 3.91 26.92
C ARG A 310 3.05 3.25 28.31
N ASP A 311 3.31 4.08 29.32
CA ASP A 311 3.68 3.63 30.66
C ASP A 311 2.59 2.80 31.38
N GLN A 312 1.35 2.81 30.89
CA GLN A 312 0.24 2.00 31.43
C GLN A 312 0.21 0.56 30.88
N VAL A 313 0.92 0.28 29.79
CA VAL A 313 0.92 -1.05 29.15
C VAL A 313 1.93 -1.96 29.85
N GLN A 314 1.48 -3.13 30.30
CA GLN A 314 2.27 -4.05 31.13
C GLN A 314 3.60 -4.46 30.49
N SER A 315 3.63 -4.74 29.18
CA SER A 315 4.85 -5.13 28.46
C SER A 315 5.92 -4.03 28.47
N TYR A 316 5.52 -2.75 28.53
CA TYR A 316 6.44 -1.62 28.61
C TYR A 316 6.99 -1.44 30.02
N GLN A 317 6.18 -1.67 31.05
CA GLN A 317 6.62 -1.65 32.46
C GLN A 317 7.68 -2.73 32.71
N THR A 318 7.43 -3.97 32.27
CA THR A 318 8.39 -5.07 32.39
C THR A 318 9.70 -4.78 31.62
N LEU A 319 9.61 -4.21 30.42
CA LEU A 319 10.79 -3.79 29.66
C LEU A 319 11.61 -2.73 30.42
N LYS A 320 10.95 -1.78 31.09
CA LYS A 320 11.63 -0.74 31.88
C LYS A 320 12.41 -1.35 33.04
N GLU A 321 11.80 -2.28 33.76
CA GLU A 321 12.45 -3.00 34.86
C GLU A 321 13.66 -3.80 34.38
N GLU A 322 13.56 -4.48 33.22
CA GLU A 322 14.69 -5.19 32.61
C GLU A 322 15.83 -4.22 32.29
N ILE A 323 15.53 -3.09 31.64
CA ILE A 323 16.53 -2.07 31.29
C ILE A 323 17.23 -1.52 32.54
N ASP A 324 16.47 -1.16 33.58
CA ASP A 324 17.04 -0.64 34.83
C ASP A 324 17.97 -1.64 35.50
N THR A 325 17.55 -2.91 35.53
CA THR A 325 18.33 -4.02 36.08
C THR A 325 19.62 -4.21 35.30
N LEU A 326 19.57 -4.25 33.96
CA LEU A 326 20.75 -4.45 33.11
C LEU A 326 21.73 -3.27 33.21
N VAL A 327 21.24 -2.02 33.20
CA VAL A 327 22.08 -0.83 33.38
C VAL A 327 22.74 -0.85 34.75
N GLY A 328 21.97 -1.13 35.81
CA GLY A 328 22.46 -1.23 37.17
C GLY A 328 23.54 -2.31 37.31
N HIS A 329 23.32 -3.47 36.69
CA HIS A 329 24.29 -4.56 36.66
C HIS A 329 25.63 -4.13 36.05
N ILE A 330 25.62 -3.60 34.82
CA ILE A 330 26.85 -3.21 34.10
C ILE A 330 27.56 -2.08 34.83
N ASN A 331 26.83 -1.05 35.26
CA ASN A 331 27.45 0.05 35.99
C ASN A 331 28.02 -0.43 37.32
N SER A 332 27.36 -1.35 38.04
CA SER A 332 27.93 -1.95 39.26
C SER A 332 29.18 -2.79 38.98
N LYS A 333 29.24 -3.48 37.84
CA LYS A 333 30.34 -4.39 37.48
C LYS A 333 31.60 -3.64 37.04
N PHE A 334 31.46 -2.54 36.29
CA PHE A 334 32.60 -1.89 35.64
C PHE A 334 32.90 -0.45 36.09
N SER A 335 31.98 0.25 36.76
CA SER A 335 32.23 1.66 37.13
C SER A 335 33.43 1.80 38.05
N THR A 336 34.11 2.94 37.92
CA THR A 336 35.17 3.36 38.84
C THR A 336 34.81 4.74 39.40
N LEU A 337 35.60 5.28 40.33
CA LEU A 337 35.37 6.62 40.88
C LEU A 337 35.25 7.72 39.82
N ASN A 338 35.92 7.56 38.67
CA ASN A 338 36.01 8.58 37.62
C ASN A 338 35.38 8.16 36.29
N TRP A 339 34.72 6.99 36.21
CA TRP A 339 34.16 6.48 34.97
C TRP A 339 32.87 5.68 35.21
N VAL A 340 31.85 6.00 34.42
CA VAL A 340 30.56 5.30 34.39
C VAL A 340 30.37 4.75 32.97
N PRO A 341 30.25 3.42 32.78
CA PRO A 341 30.10 2.83 31.46
C PRO A 341 28.84 3.26 30.71
N ILE A 342 27.69 3.33 31.40
CA ILE A 342 26.39 3.70 30.79
C ILE A 342 25.80 4.91 31.50
N HIS A 343 25.70 6.02 30.77
CA HIS A 343 24.95 7.21 31.16
C HIS A 343 23.49 7.07 30.74
N TYR A 344 22.66 6.53 31.62
CA TYR A 344 21.25 6.25 31.37
C TYR A 344 20.33 7.41 31.79
N PHE A 345 19.46 7.84 30.88
CA PHE A 345 18.46 8.87 31.12
C PHE A 345 17.07 8.41 30.70
N TYR A 346 16.13 8.35 31.65
CA TYR A 346 14.72 8.08 31.39
C TYR A 346 13.89 9.38 31.32
N ARG A 347 14.11 10.18 30.28
CA ARG A 347 13.43 11.47 30.05
C ARG A 347 13.70 12.01 28.65
N SER A 348 12.85 12.95 28.20
CA SER A 348 13.14 13.75 27.00
C SER A 348 14.14 14.86 27.29
N PHE A 349 14.96 15.21 26.29
CA PHE A 349 15.86 16.36 26.34
C PHE A 349 15.41 17.48 25.39
N PRO A 350 15.71 18.75 25.71
CA PRO A 350 15.50 19.85 24.78
C PRO A 350 16.29 19.65 23.48
N PHE A 351 15.77 20.20 22.38
CA PHE A 351 16.32 19.98 21.04
C PHE A 351 17.83 20.29 20.91
N ASN A 352 18.32 21.41 21.46
CA ASN A 352 19.75 21.74 21.39
C ASN A 352 20.63 20.84 22.26
N GLU A 353 20.09 20.24 23.32
CA GLU A 353 20.83 19.25 24.13
C GLU A 353 20.89 17.91 23.39
N LEU A 354 19.82 17.50 22.70
CA LEU A 354 19.83 16.34 21.81
C LEU A 354 20.83 16.51 20.66
N SER A 355 20.82 17.66 19.99
CA SER A 355 21.83 17.98 18.96
C SER A 355 23.25 17.95 19.52
N ALA A 356 23.46 18.39 20.78
CA ALA A 356 24.77 18.31 21.41
C ALA A 356 25.22 16.87 21.63
N PHE A 357 24.32 15.98 22.07
CA PHE A 357 24.62 14.55 22.18
C PHE A 357 25.00 13.96 20.81
N TYR A 358 24.22 14.20 19.75
CA TYR A 358 24.56 13.72 18.41
C TYR A 358 25.93 14.24 17.92
N SER A 359 26.18 15.55 18.05
CA SER A 359 27.43 16.15 17.56
C SER A 359 28.67 15.64 18.29
N MET A 360 28.58 15.41 19.61
CA MET A 360 29.74 15.03 20.40
C MET A 360 30.04 13.53 20.40
N SER A 361 29.07 12.69 20.03
CA SER A 361 29.23 11.24 20.00
C SER A 361 30.02 10.76 18.78
N ASP A 362 30.83 9.73 19.01
CA ASP A 362 31.66 9.09 17.98
C ASP A 362 30.88 8.01 17.23
N ILE A 363 29.99 7.29 17.90
CA ILE A 363 29.24 6.17 17.31
C ILE A 363 27.77 6.30 17.65
N ALA A 364 26.88 6.23 16.65
CA ALA A 364 25.45 6.01 16.89
C ALA A 364 25.12 4.53 16.75
N LEU A 365 24.56 3.94 17.81
CA LEU A 365 24.17 2.54 17.85
C LEU A 365 22.64 2.43 17.79
N VAL A 366 22.14 2.21 16.57
CA VAL A 366 20.71 2.16 16.26
C VAL A 366 20.35 0.75 15.83
N THR A 367 20.01 -0.09 16.81
CA THR A 367 19.84 -1.54 16.63
C THR A 367 18.42 -2.05 16.91
N PRO A 368 17.34 -1.45 16.34
CA PRO A 368 16.00 -1.97 16.54
C PRO A 368 15.85 -3.36 15.95
N LEU A 369 15.04 -4.21 16.60
CA LEU A 369 14.63 -5.52 16.10
C LEU A 369 13.68 -5.41 14.90
N ARG A 370 12.86 -4.35 14.86
CA ARG A 370 12.03 -3.98 13.72
C ARG A 370 11.62 -2.52 13.83
N ASP A 371 11.75 -1.75 12.75
CA ASP A 371 11.39 -0.34 12.74
C ASP A 371 10.94 0.10 11.34
N GLY A 372 9.89 0.91 11.25
CA GLY A 372 9.33 1.37 9.98
C GLY A 372 10.32 2.22 9.18
N MET A 373 11.07 3.07 9.88
CA MET A 373 12.11 3.91 9.27
C MET A 373 13.29 4.13 10.22
N ASN A 374 13.03 4.64 11.43
CA ASN A 374 14.04 5.17 12.37
C ASN A 374 14.65 6.51 11.92
N LEU A 375 14.12 7.62 12.43
CA LEU A 375 14.64 8.95 12.08
C LEU A 375 15.90 9.34 12.89
N VAL A 376 16.09 8.77 14.09
CA VAL A 376 17.24 9.07 14.97
C VAL A 376 18.58 8.86 14.27
N CYS A 377 18.71 7.80 13.46
CA CYS A 377 19.94 7.60 12.69
C CYS A 377 20.19 8.71 11.67
N LYS A 378 19.14 9.22 11.01
CA LYS A 378 19.22 10.35 10.06
C LYS A 378 19.58 11.65 10.81
N GLU A 379 19.02 11.86 12.00
CA GLU A 379 19.30 13.02 12.84
C GLU A 379 20.75 13.06 13.31
N PHE A 380 21.31 11.90 13.70
CA PHE A 380 22.73 11.76 14.03
C PHE A 380 23.60 12.15 12.85
N VAL A 381 23.40 11.52 11.69
CA VAL A 381 24.18 11.80 10.47
C VAL A 381 24.10 13.28 10.08
N ALA A 382 22.91 13.90 10.12
CA ALA A 382 22.76 15.33 9.83
C ALA A 382 23.48 16.25 10.83
N SER A 383 23.67 15.81 12.08
CA SER A 383 24.34 16.58 13.14
C SER A 383 25.86 16.47 13.13
N LYS A 384 26.45 15.59 12.30
CA LYS A 384 27.92 15.42 12.15
C LYS A 384 28.49 16.45 11.16
N THR A 385 28.59 17.68 11.61
CA THR A 385 29.09 18.82 10.81
C THR A 385 30.59 18.76 10.56
N ASP A 386 31.33 18.06 11.43
CA ASP A 386 32.76 17.76 11.30
C ASP A 386 33.04 16.55 10.41
N LYS A 387 32.00 15.90 9.88
CA LYS A 387 32.06 14.68 9.05
C LYS A 387 32.68 13.46 9.73
N LYS A 388 32.95 13.53 11.03
CA LYS A 388 33.49 12.40 11.81
C LYS A 388 32.36 11.56 12.37
N GLY A 389 32.66 10.36 12.85
CA GLY A 389 31.73 9.46 13.52
C GLY A 389 31.14 8.36 12.62
N VAL A 390 30.64 7.31 13.27
CA VAL A 390 30.18 6.08 12.62
C VAL A 390 28.74 5.78 13.00
N LEU A 391 27.92 5.41 12.01
CA LEU A 391 26.57 4.90 12.23
C LEU A 391 26.59 3.37 12.15
N ILE A 392 26.20 2.70 13.23
CA ILE A 392 25.88 1.28 13.25
C ILE A 392 24.35 1.14 13.23
N LEU A 393 23.81 0.49 12.20
CA LEU A 393 22.38 0.48 11.92
C LEU A 393 21.85 -0.93 11.70
N SER A 394 20.73 -1.26 12.34
CA SER A 394 20.02 -2.51 12.09
C SER A 394 19.51 -2.59 10.66
N GLU A 395 19.74 -3.73 10.00
CA GLU A 395 19.11 -4.07 8.70
C GLU A 395 17.57 -4.18 8.80
N MET A 396 17.03 -4.27 10.02
CA MET A 396 15.60 -4.33 10.32
C MET A 396 14.93 -2.95 10.44
N ALA A 397 15.69 -1.87 10.29
CA ALA A 397 15.16 -0.50 10.21
C ALA A 397 14.99 -0.07 8.75
N GLY A 398 13.87 0.60 8.43
CA GLY A 398 13.64 1.11 7.07
C GLY A 398 14.74 2.04 6.54
N ALA A 399 15.40 2.82 7.42
CA ALA A 399 16.49 3.72 7.05
C ALA A 399 17.72 2.99 6.50
N SER A 400 17.89 1.69 6.76
CA SER A 400 18.99 0.88 6.19
C SER A 400 18.93 0.80 4.66
N LYS A 401 17.75 1.01 4.06
CA LYS A 401 17.57 1.05 2.61
C LYS A 401 18.11 2.32 1.97
N GLU A 402 18.28 3.40 2.74
CA GLU A 402 18.80 4.70 2.28
C GLU A 402 20.23 4.97 2.76
N LEU A 403 20.56 4.54 3.98
CA LEU A 403 21.85 4.80 4.64
C LEU A 403 22.80 3.61 4.45
N VAL A 404 23.10 3.28 3.19
CA VAL A 404 23.86 2.07 2.81
C VAL A 404 25.33 2.08 3.27
N ASP A 405 25.90 3.25 3.54
CA ASP A 405 27.28 3.39 4.02
C ASP A 405 27.41 3.28 5.55
N ALA A 406 26.29 3.05 6.26
CA ALA A 406 26.32 2.64 7.65
C ALA A 406 26.92 1.23 7.80
N ILE A 407 27.46 0.90 8.97
CA ILE A 407 27.77 -0.49 9.30
C ILE A 407 26.45 -1.20 9.61
N LEU A 408 25.96 -1.97 8.64
CA LEU A 408 24.70 -2.72 8.78
C LEU A 408 24.90 -3.97 9.62
N VAL A 409 24.01 -4.19 10.59
CA VAL A 409 24.07 -5.33 11.50
C VAL A 409 22.71 -6.03 11.61
N ASN A 410 22.74 -7.35 11.80
CA ASN A 410 21.58 -8.08 12.28
C ASN A 410 21.51 -7.91 13.81
N PRO A 411 20.45 -7.29 14.38
CA PRO A 411 20.36 -7.01 15.81
C PRO A 411 20.20 -8.27 16.68
N ASN A 412 19.96 -9.44 16.07
CA ASN A 412 19.93 -10.73 16.75
C ASN A 412 21.32 -11.39 16.86
N ASP A 413 22.30 -10.94 16.07
CA ASP A 413 23.67 -11.42 16.11
C ASP A 413 24.51 -10.56 17.05
N GLN A 414 24.56 -10.93 18.33
CA GLN A 414 25.30 -10.17 19.34
C GLN A 414 26.81 -10.10 19.04
N GLU A 415 27.39 -11.13 18.43
CA GLU A 415 28.81 -11.15 18.01
C GLU A 415 29.04 -10.16 16.87
N GLY A 416 28.14 -10.17 15.87
CA GLY A 416 28.16 -9.24 14.75
C GLY A 416 28.06 -7.78 15.21
N VAL A 417 27.14 -7.46 16.12
CA VAL A 417 27.02 -6.10 16.67
C VAL A 417 28.26 -5.72 17.50
N THR A 418 28.80 -6.63 18.31
CA THR A 418 30.03 -6.38 19.08
C THR A 418 31.21 -6.09 18.15
N SER A 419 31.37 -6.88 17.10
CA SER A 419 32.42 -6.72 16.08
C SER A 419 32.29 -5.39 15.34
N ALA A 420 31.06 -5.00 14.97
CA ALA A 420 30.77 -3.70 14.36
C ALA A 420 31.14 -2.52 15.26
N ILE A 421 30.94 -2.63 16.58
CA ILE A 421 31.39 -1.59 17.53
C ILE A 421 32.92 -1.52 17.58
N VAL A 422 33.61 -2.67 17.58
CA VAL A 422 35.08 -2.70 17.54
C VAL A 422 35.60 -2.06 16.26
N GLU A 423 35.04 -2.42 15.11
CA GLU A 423 35.34 -1.82 13.81
C GLU A 423 35.17 -0.31 13.85
N ALA A 424 34.00 0.17 14.29
CA ALA A 424 33.68 1.60 14.40
C ALA A 424 34.63 2.36 15.34
N LEU A 425 35.07 1.74 16.45
CA LEU A 425 36.02 2.35 17.38
C LEU A 425 37.44 2.46 16.79
N SER A 426 37.78 1.61 15.82
CA SER A 426 39.09 1.58 15.14
C SER A 426 39.09 2.24 13.75
N MET A 427 37.94 2.68 13.25
CA MET A 427 37.80 3.27 11.93
C MET A 427 38.62 4.56 11.83
N ASP A 428 39.37 4.70 10.75
CA ASP A 428 40.15 5.89 10.44
C ASP A 428 39.25 7.09 10.10
N GLU A 429 39.78 8.29 10.28
CA GLU A 429 38.99 9.51 10.05
C GLU A 429 38.62 9.67 8.57
N GLU A 430 39.46 9.25 7.63
CA GLU A 430 39.19 9.35 6.19
C GLU A 430 37.96 8.51 5.79
N GLU A 431 37.86 7.26 6.25
CA GLU A 431 36.68 6.42 5.99
C GLU A 431 35.42 6.97 6.66
N GLN A 432 35.53 7.51 7.90
CA GLN A 432 34.40 8.17 8.56
C GLN A 432 33.87 9.35 7.73
N GLU A 433 34.78 10.20 7.25
CA GLU A 433 34.43 11.37 6.43
C GLU A 433 33.75 10.97 5.12
N LEU A 434 34.25 9.92 4.45
CA LEU A 434 33.65 9.38 3.23
C LEU A 434 32.22 8.88 3.49
N ARG A 435 32.02 8.04 4.50
CA ARG A 435 30.71 7.45 4.83
C ARG A 435 29.69 8.51 5.24
N ILE A 436 30.06 9.42 6.14
CA ILE A 436 29.17 10.50 6.58
C ILE A 436 28.82 11.44 5.43
N THR A 437 29.80 11.79 4.58
CA THR A 437 29.54 12.68 3.44
C THR A 437 28.56 12.06 2.45
N SER A 438 28.73 10.78 2.11
CA SER A 438 27.81 10.04 1.23
C SER A 438 26.39 9.99 1.81
N MET A 439 26.24 9.57 3.08
CA MET A 439 24.94 9.52 3.74
C MET A 439 24.27 10.90 3.83
N GLN A 440 25.02 11.95 4.15
CA GLN A 440 24.48 13.32 4.19
C GLN A 440 24.04 13.81 2.81
N ALA A 441 24.72 13.45 1.73
CA ALA A 441 24.29 13.77 0.38
C ALA A 441 22.93 13.14 0.05
N SER A 442 22.72 11.88 0.47
CA SER A 442 21.43 11.20 0.36
C SER A 442 20.34 11.92 1.18
N LEU A 443 20.62 12.22 2.46
CA LEU A 443 19.65 12.90 3.34
C LEU A 443 19.27 14.31 2.89
N LYS A 444 20.19 15.06 2.28
CA LYS A 444 19.91 16.37 1.68
C LYS A 444 18.96 16.26 0.48
N LYS A 445 19.07 15.19 -0.29
CA LYS A 445 18.24 14.96 -1.49
C LYS A 445 16.86 14.42 -1.13
N TYR A 446 16.78 13.50 -0.17
CA TYR A 446 15.57 12.83 0.26
C TYR A 446 15.13 13.31 1.64
N ASP A 447 14.96 14.62 1.77
CA ASP A 447 14.48 15.25 3.00
C ASP A 447 12.95 15.12 3.15
N ILE A 448 12.43 15.66 4.25
CA ILE A 448 11.00 15.61 4.53
C ILE A 448 10.15 16.39 3.52
N PHE A 449 10.66 17.49 2.97
CA PHE A 449 9.94 18.33 2.02
C PHE A 449 9.82 17.63 0.67
N GLN A 450 10.88 16.98 0.23
CA GLN A 450 10.89 16.12 -0.95
C GLN A 450 9.93 14.94 -0.78
N TRP A 451 9.88 14.31 0.40
CA TRP A 451 8.93 13.23 0.69
C TRP A 451 7.47 13.68 0.51
N VAL A 452 7.09 14.83 1.07
CA VAL A 452 5.73 15.39 0.88
C VAL A 452 5.45 15.73 -0.56
N LYS A 453 6.40 16.37 -1.24
CA LYS A 453 6.24 16.73 -2.65
C LYS A 453 6.00 15.49 -3.51
N VAL A 454 6.85 14.47 -3.41
CA VAL A 454 6.72 13.24 -4.21
C VAL A 454 5.42 12.51 -3.90
N PHE A 455 5.01 12.47 -2.63
CA PHE A 455 3.74 11.84 -2.23
C PHE A 455 2.53 12.58 -2.82
N MET A 456 2.51 13.92 -2.75
CA MET A 456 1.42 14.74 -3.28
C MET A 456 1.40 14.75 -4.82
N ASP A 457 2.56 14.80 -5.48
CA ASP A 457 2.68 14.68 -6.93
C ASP A 457 2.13 13.33 -7.40
N ARG A 458 2.42 12.24 -6.67
CA ARG A 458 1.85 10.92 -6.96
C ARG A 458 0.33 10.91 -6.75
N LEU A 459 -0.17 11.49 -5.66
CA LEU A 459 -1.60 11.56 -5.39
C LEU A 459 -2.34 12.29 -6.51
N GLN A 460 -1.81 13.44 -6.94
CA GLN A 460 -2.34 14.21 -8.07
C GLN A 460 -2.37 13.37 -9.36
N PHE A 461 -1.28 12.68 -9.68
CA PHE A 461 -1.22 11.78 -10.84
C PHE A 461 -2.26 10.65 -10.78
N VAL A 462 -2.51 10.09 -9.59
CA VAL A 462 -3.55 9.06 -9.41
C VAL A 462 -4.95 9.65 -9.65
N LYS A 463 -5.21 10.87 -9.16
CA LYS A 463 -6.48 11.57 -9.41
C LYS A 463 -6.69 11.87 -10.89
N GLU A 464 -5.64 12.27 -11.61
CA GLU A 464 -5.69 12.46 -13.06
C GLU A 464 -6.04 11.15 -13.79
N LYS A 465 -5.39 10.03 -13.42
CA LYS A 465 -5.75 8.72 -13.98
C LYS A 465 -7.19 8.29 -13.67
N GLN A 466 -7.67 8.55 -12.46
CA GLN A 466 -9.06 8.28 -12.10
C GLN A 466 -10.03 9.13 -12.93
N ALA A 467 -9.72 10.42 -13.10
CA ALA A 467 -10.52 11.34 -13.92
C ALA A 467 -10.55 10.91 -15.40
N ASP A 468 -9.42 10.43 -15.94
CA ASP A 468 -9.37 9.88 -17.30
C ASP A 468 -10.29 8.66 -17.45
N LEU A 469 -10.32 7.78 -16.45
CA LEU A 469 -11.24 6.63 -16.43
C LEU A 469 -12.71 7.03 -16.30
N GLU A 470 -13.01 8.05 -15.50
CA GLU A 470 -14.34 8.63 -15.38
C GLU A 470 -14.79 9.37 -16.63
N SER A 471 -13.88 10.05 -17.33
CA SER A 471 -14.18 10.76 -18.59
C SER A 471 -14.64 9.82 -19.70
N LYS A 472 -14.15 8.57 -19.66
CA LYS A 472 -14.61 7.48 -20.52
C LYS A 472 -15.92 6.86 -20.04
N ALA A 473 -16.40 7.14 -18.83
CA ALA A 473 -17.64 6.56 -18.33
C ALA A 473 -18.84 6.99 -19.19
N LEU A 474 -19.71 6.04 -19.50
CA LEU A 474 -20.97 6.30 -20.18
C LEU A 474 -21.88 7.17 -19.31
N ASP A 475 -22.00 8.44 -19.67
CA ASP A 475 -22.92 9.38 -19.04
C ASP A 475 -24.29 9.38 -19.73
N LYS A 476 -25.27 10.05 -19.11
CA LYS A 476 -26.64 10.14 -19.65
C LYS A 476 -26.71 10.83 -21.01
N LYS A 477 -25.79 11.75 -21.31
CA LYS A 477 -25.77 12.51 -22.56
C LYS A 477 -25.28 11.62 -23.71
N ILE A 478 -24.20 10.88 -23.49
CA ILE A 478 -23.65 9.89 -24.42
C ILE A 478 -24.68 8.79 -24.65
N MET A 479 -25.32 8.27 -23.58
CA MET A 479 -26.40 7.29 -23.72
C MET A 479 -27.56 7.83 -24.57
N ALA A 480 -27.97 9.09 -24.37
CA ALA A 480 -29.01 9.71 -25.19
C ALA A 480 -28.60 9.91 -26.66
N GLN A 481 -27.34 10.30 -26.91
CA GLN A 481 -26.79 10.45 -28.26
C GLN A 481 -26.72 9.10 -28.97
N MET A 482 -26.22 8.07 -28.27
CA MET A 482 -26.14 6.69 -28.73
C MET A 482 -27.54 6.13 -29.03
N LYS A 483 -28.52 6.34 -28.16
CA LYS A 483 -29.93 5.98 -28.39
C LYS A 483 -30.52 6.68 -29.61
N LYS A 484 -30.26 8.00 -29.76
CA LYS A 484 -30.70 8.76 -30.94
C LYS A 484 -30.07 8.23 -32.22
N ALA A 485 -28.77 7.93 -32.20
CA ALA A 485 -28.06 7.36 -33.35
C ALA A 485 -28.58 5.96 -33.70
N PHE A 486 -28.81 5.11 -32.68
CA PHE A 486 -29.38 3.77 -32.86
C PHE A 486 -30.78 3.81 -33.47
N ASN A 487 -31.66 4.70 -32.99
CA ASN A 487 -33.02 4.84 -33.51
C ASN A 487 -33.08 5.47 -34.91
N ALA A 488 -32.08 6.27 -35.28
CA ALA A 488 -31.96 6.85 -36.62
C ALA A 488 -31.30 5.90 -37.64
N ALA A 489 -30.61 4.87 -37.17
CA ALA A 489 -29.89 3.90 -37.98
C ALA A 489 -30.86 2.97 -38.72
N LYS A 490 -30.57 2.73 -39.99
CA LYS A 490 -31.30 1.79 -40.86
C LYS A 490 -30.74 0.38 -40.76
N LYS A 491 -29.44 0.24 -40.49
CA LYS A 491 -28.73 -1.04 -40.32
C LYS A 491 -27.83 -0.99 -39.08
N PRO A 492 -28.40 -1.06 -37.87
CA PRO A 492 -27.62 -1.13 -36.65
C PRO A 492 -27.02 -2.51 -36.44
N LEU A 493 -25.77 -2.55 -35.97
CA LEU A 493 -25.03 -3.77 -35.60
C LEU A 493 -24.52 -3.69 -34.16
N LEU A 494 -24.79 -4.72 -33.38
CA LEU A 494 -24.32 -4.86 -32.00
C LEU A 494 -23.45 -6.12 -31.88
N PHE A 495 -22.21 -5.96 -31.41
CA PHE A 495 -21.36 -7.03 -30.91
C PHE A 495 -21.46 -7.06 -29.39
N LEU A 496 -22.03 -8.13 -28.86
CA LEU A 496 -22.26 -8.30 -27.43
C LEU A 496 -21.42 -9.48 -26.95
N ASP A 497 -20.33 -9.21 -26.25
CA ASP A 497 -19.67 -10.26 -25.48
C ASP A 497 -20.63 -10.80 -24.40
N TYR A 498 -20.55 -12.10 -24.11
CA TYR A 498 -21.47 -12.76 -23.19
C TYR A 498 -20.95 -12.80 -21.75
N ASP A 499 -19.78 -13.38 -21.53
CA ASP A 499 -19.25 -13.73 -20.21
C ASP A 499 -18.61 -12.50 -19.58
N GLY A 500 -19.08 -12.07 -18.41
CA GLY A 500 -18.57 -10.85 -17.76
C GLY A 500 -19.09 -9.55 -18.37
N THR A 501 -19.79 -9.62 -19.52
CA THR A 501 -20.47 -8.49 -20.18
C THR A 501 -22.00 -8.53 -20.05
N LEU A 502 -22.66 -9.58 -20.55
CA LEU A 502 -24.12 -9.76 -20.43
C LEU A 502 -24.51 -10.52 -19.16
N VAL A 503 -23.63 -11.37 -18.65
CA VAL A 503 -23.82 -12.16 -17.43
C VAL A 503 -22.55 -12.06 -16.57
N GLY A 504 -22.70 -11.69 -15.29
CA GLY A 504 -21.55 -11.65 -14.37
C GLY A 504 -20.99 -13.04 -14.06
N PHE A 505 -19.71 -13.11 -13.69
CA PHE A 505 -19.03 -14.37 -13.38
C PHE A 505 -19.72 -15.16 -12.25
N LYS A 506 -19.80 -16.48 -12.43
CA LYS A 506 -20.29 -17.44 -11.43
C LYS A 506 -19.16 -18.38 -11.00
N GLY A 507 -19.29 -18.96 -9.80
CA GLY A 507 -18.29 -19.88 -9.25
C GLY A 507 -18.05 -21.13 -10.12
N LYS A 508 -19.06 -21.59 -10.86
CA LYS A 508 -18.93 -22.59 -11.93
C LYS A 508 -19.35 -21.97 -13.27
N PRO A 509 -18.56 -22.10 -14.35
CA PRO A 509 -18.89 -21.54 -15.66
C PRO A 509 -20.24 -22.00 -16.23
N GLN A 510 -20.67 -23.23 -15.94
CA GLN A 510 -21.98 -23.75 -16.37
C GLN A 510 -23.20 -23.05 -15.72
N ASP A 511 -23.00 -22.38 -14.57
CA ASP A 511 -24.08 -21.71 -13.83
C ASP A 511 -24.39 -20.31 -14.38
N ALA A 512 -23.67 -19.88 -15.43
CA ALA A 512 -23.85 -18.58 -16.09
C ALA A 512 -24.78 -18.65 -17.32
N PHE A 513 -25.76 -19.56 -17.32
CA PHE A 513 -26.78 -19.65 -18.37
C PHE A 513 -27.64 -18.37 -18.41
N PRO A 514 -28.21 -18.01 -19.59
CA PRO A 514 -28.96 -16.77 -19.71
C PRO A 514 -30.31 -16.90 -18.99
N ASP A 515 -30.61 -15.92 -18.13
CA ASP A 515 -31.93 -15.81 -17.51
C ASP A 515 -33.00 -15.36 -18.54
N GLU A 516 -34.26 -15.49 -18.15
CA GLU A 516 -35.38 -15.14 -19.03
C GLU A 516 -35.40 -13.66 -19.43
N GLU A 517 -34.91 -12.77 -18.56
CA GLU A 517 -34.76 -11.35 -18.88
C GLU A 517 -33.78 -11.14 -20.04
N LEU A 518 -32.60 -11.76 -19.98
CA LEU A 518 -31.58 -11.66 -21.01
C LEU A 518 -32.05 -12.28 -22.33
N LYS A 519 -32.72 -13.45 -22.28
CA LYS A 519 -33.28 -14.07 -23.49
C LYS A 519 -34.30 -13.17 -24.17
N VAL A 520 -35.21 -12.56 -23.41
CA VAL A 520 -36.21 -11.62 -23.94
C VAL A 520 -35.55 -10.36 -24.50
N LEU A 521 -34.52 -9.84 -23.83
CA LEU A 521 -33.77 -8.67 -24.27
C LEU A 521 -33.08 -8.93 -25.62
N VAL A 522 -32.34 -10.02 -25.75
CA VAL A 522 -31.65 -10.40 -26.99
C VAL A 522 -32.64 -10.65 -28.13
N ALA A 523 -33.76 -11.34 -27.85
CA ALA A 523 -34.80 -11.56 -28.85
C ALA A 523 -35.42 -10.25 -29.38
N LYS A 524 -35.62 -9.24 -28.52
CA LYS A 524 -36.11 -7.92 -28.93
C LYS A 524 -35.06 -7.14 -29.73
N LEU A 525 -33.79 -7.20 -29.35
CA LEU A 525 -32.70 -6.57 -30.09
C LEU A 525 -32.57 -7.17 -31.49
N ALA A 526 -32.64 -8.50 -31.61
CA ALA A 526 -32.59 -9.22 -32.88
C ALA A 526 -33.70 -8.84 -33.87
N GLN A 527 -34.83 -8.31 -33.39
CA GLN A 527 -35.92 -7.81 -34.24
C GLN A 527 -35.64 -6.40 -34.79
N LYS A 528 -34.87 -5.57 -34.08
CA LYS A 528 -34.58 -4.18 -34.46
C LYS A 528 -33.22 -3.99 -35.14
N CYS A 529 -32.24 -4.84 -34.84
CA CYS A 529 -30.88 -4.70 -35.30
C CYS A 529 -30.20 -6.06 -35.51
N GLN A 530 -29.10 -6.05 -36.26
CA GLN A 530 -28.24 -7.23 -36.31
C GLN A 530 -27.50 -7.36 -34.97
N THR A 531 -27.72 -8.48 -34.30
CA THR A 531 -27.14 -8.75 -32.97
C THR A 531 -26.23 -9.95 -33.08
N VAL A 532 -24.96 -9.75 -32.73
CA VAL A 532 -23.92 -10.77 -32.71
C VAL A 532 -23.55 -11.04 -31.26
N ILE A 533 -23.80 -12.27 -30.79
CA ILE A 533 -23.32 -12.72 -29.48
C ILE A 533 -21.91 -13.29 -29.65
N ILE A 534 -20.94 -12.72 -28.93
CA ILE A 534 -19.55 -13.19 -28.92
C ILE A 534 -19.29 -13.86 -27.57
N SER A 535 -18.64 -15.02 -27.55
CA SER A 535 -18.24 -15.67 -26.30
C SER A 535 -16.98 -16.53 -26.48
N GLY A 536 -16.28 -16.76 -25.38
CA GLY A 536 -15.23 -17.77 -25.29
C GLY A 536 -15.73 -19.21 -25.16
N ARG A 537 -17.05 -19.41 -25.02
CA ARG A 537 -17.68 -20.73 -24.86
C ARG A 537 -17.69 -21.54 -26.15
N ASP A 538 -17.79 -22.86 -25.99
CA ASP A 538 -17.99 -23.80 -27.08
C ASP A 538 -19.30 -23.55 -27.84
N LYS A 539 -19.32 -23.97 -29.11
CA LYS A 539 -20.43 -23.72 -30.03
C LYS A 539 -21.71 -24.47 -29.62
N GLU A 540 -21.58 -25.63 -28.97
CA GLU A 540 -22.70 -26.44 -28.50
C GLU A 540 -23.44 -25.71 -27.37
N THR A 541 -22.70 -25.25 -26.35
CA THR A 541 -23.26 -24.53 -25.21
C THR A 541 -23.88 -23.20 -25.64
N LEU A 542 -23.14 -22.38 -26.40
CA LEU A 542 -23.65 -21.08 -26.83
C LEU A 542 -24.85 -21.23 -27.78
N GLY A 543 -24.81 -22.22 -28.67
CA GLY A 543 -25.91 -22.54 -29.58
C GLY A 543 -27.17 -22.99 -28.85
N ALA A 544 -27.04 -23.85 -27.83
CA ALA A 544 -28.17 -24.32 -27.03
C ALA A 544 -28.82 -23.19 -26.21
N TRP A 545 -28.02 -22.26 -25.68
CA TRP A 545 -28.52 -21.17 -24.83
C TRP A 545 -29.41 -20.15 -25.55
N PHE A 546 -29.15 -19.94 -26.83
CA PHE A 546 -29.88 -19.01 -27.69
C PHE A 546 -30.62 -19.74 -28.82
N GLU A 547 -30.93 -21.02 -28.62
CA GLU A 547 -31.69 -21.82 -29.58
C GLU A 547 -33.03 -21.14 -29.90
N GLY A 548 -33.39 -21.12 -31.18
CA GLY A 548 -34.60 -20.46 -31.68
C GLY A 548 -34.54 -18.93 -31.77
N GLN A 549 -33.46 -18.28 -31.33
CA GLN A 549 -33.28 -16.84 -31.50
C GLN A 549 -32.60 -16.48 -32.83
N LYS A 550 -33.05 -15.41 -33.48
CA LYS A 550 -32.50 -14.93 -34.75
C LYS A 550 -31.27 -14.02 -34.56
N VAL A 551 -30.23 -14.55 -33.92
CA VAL A 551 -28.97 -13.84 -33.68
C VAL A 551 -27.81 -14.49 -34.41
N ASP A 552 -26.82 -13.68 -34.76
CA ASP A 552 -25.53 -14.17 -35.20
C ASP A 552 -24.69 -14.54 -33.98
N MET A 553 -23.79 -15.50 -34.10
CA MET A 553 -22.95 -15.94 -32.99
C MET A 553 -21.50 -16.13 -33.42
N ILE A 554 -20.60 -15.77 -32.50
CA ILE A 554 -19.17 -16.04 -32.57
C ILE A 554 -18.79 -16.82 -31.31
N ALA A 555 -18.51 -18.11 -31.47
CA ALA A 555 -18.10 -18.98 -30.37
C ALA A 555 -16.58 -19.17 -30.35
N GLU A 556 -16.07 -19.63 -29.21
CA GLU A 556 -14.67 -19.97 -29.00
C GLU A 556 -13.70 -18.85 -29.44
N HIS A 557 -13.95 -17.62 -29.00
CA HIS A 557 -13.10 -16.45 -29.28
C HIS A 557 -12.84 -16.17 -30.79
N GLY A 558 -13.73 -16.61 -31.69
CA GLY A 558 -13.62 -16.31 -33.13
C GLY A 558 -13.41 -17.51 -34.05
N VAL A 559 -13.42 -18.74 -33.54
CA VAL A 559 -13.24 -19.95 -34.35
C VAL A 559 -14.50 -20.29 -35.16
N TRP A 560 -15.66 -20.20 -34.51
CA TRP A 560 -16.91 -20.62 -35.11
C TRP A 560 -17.83 -19.43 -35.31
N LEU A 561 -18.38 -19.30 -36.51
CA LEU A 561 -19.38 -18.29 -36.84
C LEU A 561 -20.70 -18.98 -37.19
N LYS A 562 -21.80 -18.47 -36.65
CA LYS A 562 -23.16 -18.86 -37.03
C LYS A 562 -23.91 -17.61 -37.48
N ARG A 563 -24.49 -17.63 -38.68
CA ARG A 563 -25.36 -16.55 -39.16
C ARG A 563 -26.82 -16.87 -38.92
N LYS A 564 -27.61 -15.87 -38.55
CA LYS A 564 -29.05 -15.97 -38.20
C LYS A 564 -29.94 -16.57 -39.31
N ASP A 565 -29.52 -16.44 -40.57
CA ASP A 565 -30.28 -16.87 -41.76
C ASP A 565 -29.91 -18.28 -42.25
N GLN A 566 -29.01 -18.99 -41.55
CA GLN A 566 -28.60 -20.35 -41.90
C GLN A 566 -29.35 -21.38 -41.04
N LYS A 567 -29.93 -22.41 -41.67
CA LYS A 567 -30.71 -23.47 -40.99
C LYS A 567 -29.86 -24.45 -40.16
N GLU A 568 -28.58 -24.65 -40.50
CA GLU A 568 -27.39 -25.21 -39.79
C GLU A 568 -26.28 -25.31 -40.88
N ASP A 569 -24.95 -25.22 -40.69
CA ASP A 569 -24.03 -25.47 -39.56
C ASP A 569 -23.16 -24.24 -39.23
N TRP A 570 -22.58 -24.24 -38.03
CA TRP A 570 -21.47 -23.35 -37.66
C TRP A 570 -20.33 -23.44 -38.68
N ILE A 571 -19.87 -22.29 -39.18
CA ILE A 571 -18.78 -22.20 -40.13
C ILE A 571 -17.46 -22.06 -39.37
N LEU A 572 -16.52 -22.95 -39.66
CA LEU A 572 -15.15 -22.85 -39.18
C LEU A 572 -14.43 -21.72 -39.93
N TYR A 573 -13.99 -20.68 -39.23
CA TYR A 573 -13.35 -19.52 -39.83
C TYR A 573 -11.86 -19.71 -40.14
N ALA A 574 -11.19 -20.60 -39.39
CA ALA A 574 -9.76 -20.84 -39.47
C ALA A 574 -9.49 -22.35 -39.43
N GLU A 575 -8.64 -22.84 -40.34
CA GLU A 575 -8.19 -24.23 -40.34
C GLU A 575 -7.40 -24.53 -39.05
N VAL A 576 -7.86 -25.56 -38.34
CA VAL A 576 -7.30 -26.00 -37.06
C VAL A 576 -6.10 -26.91 -37.33
N ASP A 577 -4.90 -26.33 -37.39
CA ASP A 577 -3.67 -27.10 -37.18
C ASP A 577 -3.47 -27.27 -35.67
N ASP A 578 -3.77 -28.46 -35.17
CA ASP A 578 -3.63 -28.86 -33.76
C ASP A 578 -2.36 -29.67 -33.49
N SER A 579 -1.50 -29.85 -34.49
CA SER A 579 -0.28 -30.66 -34.37
C SER A 579 0.65 -30.19 -33.25
N TRP A 580 0.61 -28.90 -32.92
CA TRP A 580 1.39 -28.29 -31.85
C TRP A 580 0.90 -28.62 -30.44
N LYS A 581 -0.38 -29.00 -30.25
CA LYS A 581 -0.97 -29.18 -28.91
C LYS A 581 -0.28 -30.30 -28.14
N GLU A 582 0.05 -31.40 -28.79
CA GLU A 582 0.63 -32.56 -28.11
C GLU A 582 1.99 -32.25 -27.47
N ASP A 583 2.85 -31.53 -28.19
CA ASP A 583 4.17 -31.15 -27.68
C ASP A 583 4.08 -30.13 -26.55
N ILE A 584 3.16 -29.16 -26.66
CA ILE A 584 2.92 -28.18 -25.61
C ILE A 584 2.26 -28.83 -24.38
N ARG A 585 1.30 -29.74 -24.58
CA ARG A 585 0.58 -30.43 -23.49
C ARG A 585 1.55 -31.18 -22.60
N LYS A 586 2.51 -31.93 -23.18
CA LYS A 586 3.56 -32.63 -22.42
C LYS A 586 4.36 -31.70 -21.51
N VAL A 587 4.68 -30.49 -21.99
CA VAL A 587 5.36 -29.48 -21.16
C VAL A 587 4.43 -28.97 -20.08
N MET A 588 3.18 -28.63 -20.39
CA MET A 588 2.22 -28.19 -19.37
C MET A 588 1.95 -29.26 -18.30
N GLU A 589 1.86 -30.54 -18.68
CA GLU A 589 1.63 -31.68 -17.78
C GLU A 589 2.76 -31.83 -16.78
N TYR A 590 4.01 -31.64 -17.21
CA TYR A 590 5.15 -31.57 -16.31
C TYR A 590 4.98 -30.50 -15.22
N TYR A 591 4.42 -29.34 -15.56
CA TYR A 591 4.13 -28.28 -14.58
C TYR A 591 2.92 -28.62 -13.71
N VAL A 592 1.86 -29.23 -14.25
CA VAL A 592 0.70 -29.69 -13.46
C VAL A 592 1.12 -30.69 -12.39
N LEU A 593 1.93 -31.70 -12.74
CA LEU A 593 2.41 -32.73 -11.81
C LEU A 593 3.22 -32.14 -10.63
N ARG A 594 3.86 -30.98 -10.84
CA ARG A 594 4.70 -30.31 -9.83
C ARG A 594 4.02 -29.11 -9.16
N THR A 595 2.75 -28.87 -9.48
CA THR A 595 2.01 -27.70 -9.01
C THR A 595 0.61 -28.11 -8.56
N PRO A 596 0.46 -28.57 -7.30
CA PRO A 596 -0.84 -28.96 -6.77
C PRO A 596 -1.90 -27.87 -6.94
N GLY A 597 -3.06 -28.24 -7.46
CA GLY A 597 -4.15 -27.30 -7.77
C GLY A 597 -4.09 -26.69 -9.17
N ALA A 598 -3.01 -26.92 -9.93
CA ALA A 598 -2.97 -26.59 -11.35
C ALA A 598 -3.71 -27.63 -12.19
N LEU A 599 -4.25 -27.20 -13.32
CA LEU A 599 -4.92 -28.08 -14.28
C LEU A 599 -4.71 -27.57 -15.70
N ILE A 600 -4.78 -28.48 -16.67
CA ILE A 600 -4.83 -28.12 -18.08
C ILE A 600 -6.28 -28.21 -18.53
N GLU A 601 -6.73 -27.16 -19.20
CA GLU A 601 -7.95 -27.16 -19.97
C GLU A 601 -7.54 -27.13 -21.44
N GLU A 602 -8.04 -28.10 -22.20
CA GLU A 602 -7.86 -28.15 -23.64
C GLU A 602 -9.09 -27.60 -24.35
N LYS A 603 -8.85 -26.60 -25.19
CA LYS A 603 -9.87 -26.01 -26.06
C LYS A 603 -9.56 -26.38 -27.50
N HIS A 604 -10.51 -26.15 -28.39
CA HIS A 604 -10.39 -26.48 -29.81
C HIS A 604 -9.21 -25.79 -30.52
N HIS A 605 -8.70 -24.66 -30.02
CA HIS A 605 -7.61 -23.91 -30.65
C HIS A 605 -6.59 -23.33 -29.65
N SER A 606 -6.70 -23.70 -28.38
CA SER A 606 -5.81 -23.25 -27.32
C SER A 606 -5.60 -24.32 -26.26
N LEU A 607 -4.46 -24.23 -25.56
CA LEU A 607 -4.23 -24.95 -24.31
C LEU A 607 -4.11 -23.93 -23.20
N VAL A 608 -4.82 -24.16 -22.10
CA VAL A 608 -4.87 -23.24 -20.97
C VAL A 608 -4.36 -23.97 -19.73
N TRP A 609 -3.30 -23.43 -19.13
CA TRP A 609 -2.82 -23.86 -17.84
C TRP A 609 -3.42 -22.98 -16.75
N HIS A 610 -4.30 -23.55 -15.94
CA HIS A 610 -4.98 -22.87 -14.85
C HIS A 610 -4.21 -23.04 -13.55
N PHE A 611 -4.00 -21.93 -12.83
CA PHE A 611 -3.33 -21.95 -11.54
C PHE A 611 -4.06 -21.14 -10.46
N ARG A 612 -5.35 -20.88 -10.67
CA ARG A 612 -6.19 -20.14 -9.73
C ARG A 612 -6.31 -20.81 -8.35
N LYS A 613 -6.30 -22.15 -8.32
CA LYS A 613 -6.35 -22.93 -7.07
C LYS A 613 -4.97 -23.27 -6.51
N VAL A 614 -3.91 -22.84 -7.19
CA VAL A 614 -2.53 -23.02 -6.72
C VAL A 614 -2.25 -22.00 -5.64
N GLU A 615 -1.42 -22.39 -4.67
CA GLU A 615 -0.89 -21.49 -3.66
C GLU A 615 -0.30 -20.21 -4.30
N SER A 616 -0.68 -19.06 -3.75
CA SER A 616 -0.18 -17.75 -4.18
C SER A 616 1.35 -17.69 -4.05
N GLY A 617 2.06 -17.18 -5.07
CA GLY A 617 3.52 -17.22 -5.14
C GLY A 617 4.05 -18.45 -5.90
N LEU A 618 3.68 -19.67 -5.50
CA LEU A 618 4.04 -20.89 -6.27
C LEU A 618 3.43 -20.86 -7.67
N GLY A 619 2.15 -20.46 -7.78
CA GLY A 619 1.48 -20.31 -9.07
C GLY A 619 2.18 -19.29 -9.97
N ASP A 620 2.61 -18.14 -9.41
CA ASP A 620 3.27 -17.08 -10.18
C ASP A 620 4.70 -17.48 -10.59
N LEU A 621 5.42 -18.21 -9.73
CA LEU A 621 6.74 -18.79 -10.05
C LEU A 621 6.63 -19.79 -11.21
N ARG A 622 5.73 -20.77 -11.08
CA ARG A 622 5.52 -21.81 -12.09
C ARG A 622 4.98 -21.25 -13.39
N MET A 623 4.13 -20.22 -13.32
CA MET A 623 3.66 -19.49 -14.49
C MET A 623 4.84 -18.87 -15.25
N ARG A 624 5.78 -18.19 -14.59
CA ARG A 624 6.94 -17.55 -15.27
C ARG A 624 7.88 -18.56 -15.93
N GLU A 625 8.12 -19.68 -15.26
CA GLU A 625 8.92 -20.79 -15.79
C GLU A 625 8.23 -21.40 -17.03
N LEU A 626 6.95 -21.75 -16.89
CA LEU A 626 6.15 -22.29 -17.98
C LEU A 626 6.05 -21.29 -19.14
N PHE A 627 5.80 -20.01 -18.88
CA PHE A 627 5.75 -18.94 -19.88
C PHE A 627 7.04 -18.87 -20.69
N SER A 628 8.21 -18.92 -20.03
CA SER A 628 9.50 -18.89 -20.71
C SER A 628 9.69 -20.10 -21.62
N HIS A 629 9.31 -21.31 -21.17
CA HIS A 629 9.34 -22.52 -21.99
C HIS A 629 8.37 -22.46 -23.17
N LEU A 630 7.11 -22.11 -22.92
CA LEU A 630 6.09 -22.00 -23.95
C LEU A 630 6.45 -20.92 -24.98
N LYS A 631 7.01 -19.79 -24.55
CA LYS A 631 7.43 -18.70 -25.46
C LYS A 631 8.57 -19.12 -26.37
N TYR A 632 9.44 -20.02 -25.92
CA TYR A 632 10.47 -20.62 -26.76
C TYR A 632 9.85 -21.56 -27.81
N MET A 633 8.96 -22.48 -27.39
CA MET A 633 8.29 -23.43 -28.28
C MET A 633 7.36 -22.74 -29.30
N ALA A 634 6.72 -21.65 -28.90
CA ALA A 634 5.81 -20.89 -29.74
C ALA A 634 6.48 -20.24 -30.98
N ARG A 635 7.81 -20.00 -30.94
CA ARG A 635 8.58 -19.40 -32.05
C ARG A 635 8.56 -20.23 -33.33
N GLY A 636 8.32 -21.54 -33.24
CA GLY A 636 8.27 -22.45 -34.38
C GLY A 636 6.88 -22.68 -34.99
N HIS A 637 5.80 -22.28 -34.31
CA HIS A 637 4.44 -22.73 -34.62
C HIS A 637 3.41 -21.61 -34.88
N ASN A 638 3.84 -20.37 -35.11
CA ASN A 638 2.94 -19.20 -35.21
C ASN A 638 1.94 -19.16 -34.03
N LEU A 639 2.41 -19.42 -32.82
CA LEU A 639 1.63 -19.39 -31.60
C LEU A 639 1.98 -18.16 -30.76
N GLN A 640 1.03 -17.74 -29.95
CA GLN A 640 1.17 -16.68 -28.97
C GLN A 640 0.87 -17.25 -27.59
N VAL A 641 1.74 -16.94 -26.63
CA VAL A 641 1.55 -17.24 -25.21
C VAL A 641 1.05 -15.98 -24.52
N LEU A 642 -0.05 -16.13 -23.79
CA LEU A 642 -0.83 -15.06 -23.21
C LEU A 642 -0.99 -15.31 -21.72
N GLU A 643 -0.64 -14.29 -20.94
CA GLU A 643 -0.84 -14.26 -19.51
C GLU A 643 -2.24 -13.72 -19.22
N GLY A 644 -3.08 -14.50 -18.56
CA GLY A 644 -4.42 -14.10 -18.12
C GLY A 644 -4.55 -14.12 -16.60
N ASN A 645 -5.75 -13.81 -16.08
CA ASN A 645 -5.99 -13.79 -14.65
C ASN A 645 -5.96 -15.21 -14.04
N LYS A 646 -4.78 -15.56 -13.49
CA LYS A 646 -4.44 -16.88 -12.94
C LYS A 646 -4.54 -18.03 -13.95
N VAL A 647 -4.25 -17.72 -15.21
CA VAL A 647 -4.16 -18.67 -16.32
C VAL A 647 -3.00 -18.32 -17.24
N LEU A 648 -2.42 -19.31 -17.89
CA LEU A 648 -1.49 -19.14 -18.99
C LEU A 648 -2.05 -19.85 -20.21
N GLU A 649 -2.43 -19.08 -21.23
CA GLU A 649 -3.04 -19.59 -22.46
C GLU A 649 -2.04 -19.54 -23.60
N ILE A 650 -1.98 -20.60 -24.39
CA ILE A 650 -1.26 -20.62 -25.67
C ILE A 650 -2.27 -20.86 -26.79
N LYS A 651 -2.26 -19.99 -27.79
CA LYS A 651 -3.19 -20.05 -28.92
C LYS A 651 -2.55 -19.45 -30.17
N ARG A 652 -3.18 -19.63 -31.33
CA ARG A 652 -2.72 -18.94 -32.55
C ARG A 652 -3.21 -17.48 -32.58
N PRO A 653 -2.36 -16.51 -32.97
CA PRO A 653 -2.72 -15.08 -32.99
C PRO A 653 -3.69 -14.72 -34.12
N ASP A 654 -3.83 -15.57 -35.15
CA ASP A 654 -4.75 -15.36 -36.27
C ASP A 654 -6.22 -15.64 -35.93
N ILE A 655 -6.47 -16.27 -34.78
CA ILE A 655 -7.80 -16.56 -34.22
C ILE A 655 -8.05 -15.59 -33.05
N ASN A 656 -8.83 -14.54 -33.31
CA ASN A 656 -9.27 -13.60 -32.28
C ASN A 656 -10.65 -13.00 -32.61
N LYS A 657 -11.34 -12.53 -31.56
CA LYS A 657 -12.69 -11.96 -31.63
C LYS A 657 -12.77 -10.80 -32.64
N GLY A 658 -11.75 -9.94 -32.69
CA GLY A 658 -11.69 -8.79 -33.61
C GLY A 658 -11.68 -9.17 -35.09
N ARG A 659 -10.93 -10.21 -35.47
CA ARG A 659 -10.93 -10.72 -36.86
C ARG A 659 -12.27 -11.34 -37.23
N ALA A 660 -12.88 -12.12 -36.35
CA ALA A 660 -14.21 -12.70 -36.58
C ALA A 660 -15.29 -11.60 -36.68
N ALA A 661 -15.22 -10.57 -35.83
CA ALA A 661 -16.09 -9.41 -35.92
C ALA A 661 -15.92 -8.64 -37.24
N THR A 662 -14.66 -8.46 -37.70
CA THR A 662 -14.36 -7.86 -39.01
C THR A 662 -14.95 -8.68 -40.17
N ALA A 663 -14.87 -10.02 -40.08
CA ALA A 663 -15.43 -10.91 -41.08
C ALA A 663 -16.96 -10.86 -41.13
N MET A 664 -17.63 -10.71 -39.97
CA MET A 664 -19.08 -10.49 -39.90
C MET A 664 -19.50 -9.17 -40.54
N MET A 665 -18.67 -8.13 -40.44
CA MET A 665 -18.94 -6.83 -41.07
C MET A 665 -18.65 -6.81 -42.58
N LYS A 666 -17.87 -7.76 -43.11
CA LYS A 666 -17.39 -7.72 -44.49
C LYS A 666 -18.55 -7.78 -45.50
N GLY A 667 -18.57 -6.81 -46.42
CA GLY A 667 -19.53 -6.75 -47.52
C GLY A 667 -20.87 -6.09 -47.18
N GLU A 668 -21.03 -5.56 -45.96
CA GLU A 668 -22.20 -4.82 -45.50
C GLU A 668 -21.77 -3.46 -44.94
N ASP A 669 -22.54 -2.42 -45.24
CA ASP A 669 -22.36 -1.09 -44.66
C ASP A 669 -23.34 -0.89 -43.50
N TYR A 670 -22.81 -0.66 -42.31
CA TYR A 670 -23.59 -0.39 -41.10
C TYR A 670 -23.48 1.09 -40.73
N ASP A 671 -24.62 1.72 -40.46
CA ASP A 671 -24.72 3.13 -40.08
C ASP A 671 -24.71 3.34 -38.55
N PHE A 672 -24.69 2.24 -37.79
CA PHE A 672 -24.44 2.24 -36.36
C PHE A 672 -23.76 0.93 -35.95
N ILE A 673 -22.63 1.02 -35.24
CA ILE A 673 -21.89 -0.13 -34.73
C ILE A 673 -21.62 0.10 -33.24
N MET A 674 -21.91 -0.91 -32.43
CA MET A 674 -21.56 -0.94 -31.01
C MET A 674 -20.91 -2.27 -30.66
N ALA A 675 -19.86 -2.23 -29.84
CA ALA A 675 -19.21 -3.41 -29.31
C ALA A 675 -19.06 -3.29 -27.79
N LEU A 676 -19.51 -4.30 -27.05
CA LEU A 676 -19.38 -4.38 -25.60
C LEU A 676 -18.53 -5.60 -25.21
N GLY A 677 -17.64 -5.43 -24.23
CA GLY A 677 -16.74 -6.48 -23.76
C GLY A 677 -16.11 -6.20 -22.39
N ASP A 678 -15.67 -7.22 -21.69
CA ASP A 678 -15.18 -7.16 -20.31
C ASP A 678 -13.76 -7.72 -20.11
N ASP A 679 -13.14 -8.29 -21.13
CA ASP A 679 -11.83 -8.92 -21.00
C ASP A 679 -10.81 -8.36 -21.99
N TRP A 680 -9.59 -8.89 -21.90
CA TRP A 680 -8.50 -8.48 -22.79
C TRP A 680 -8.70 -8.99 -24.23
N THR A 681 -9.48 -10.05 -24.44
CA THR A 681 -9.79 -10.59 -25.77
C THR A 681 -10.77 -9.68 -26.52
N ASP A 682 -11.57 -8.92 -25.79
CA ASP A 682 -12.47 -7.91 -26.38
C ASP A 682 -11.74 -6.66 -26.86
N GLU A 683 -10.52 -6.40 -26.37
CA GLU A 683 -9.68 -5.30 -26.86
C GLU A 683 -9.35 -5.47 -28.34
N ASP A 684 -9.21 -6.71 -28.83
CA ASP A 684 -9.07 -7.00 -30.26
C ASP A 684 -10.33 -6.61 -31.03
N THR A 685 -11.53 -6.83 -30.44
CA THR A 685 -12.81 -6.39 -30.99
C THR A 685 -12.86 -4.87 -31.06
N PHE A 686 -12.53 -4.17 -29.96
CA PHE A 686 -12.54 -2.70 -29.93
C PHE A 686 -11.57 -2.09 -30.95
N LYS A 687 -10.37 -2.66 -31.09
CA LYS A 687 -9.36 -2.23 -32.06
C LYS A 687 -9.79 -2.46 -33.50
N ALA A 688 -10.55 -3.53 -33.76
CA ALA A 688 -11.07 -3.85 -35.09
C ALA A 688 -12.26 -2.97 -35.50
N MET A 689 -12.95 -2.34 -34.55
CA MET A 689 -14.09 -1.48 -34.85
C MET A 689 -13.68 -0.18 -35.55
N PRO A 690 -14.50 0.36 -36.47
CA PRO A 690 -14.31 1.68 -37.04
C PRO A 690 -14.26 2.79 -35.97
N LYS A 691 -13.56 3.90 -36.26
CA LYS A 691 -13.40 5.01 -35.31
C LYS A 691 -14.71 5.64 -34.82
N ASN A 692 -15.77 5.56 -35.62
CA ASN A 692 -17.11 6.07 -35.29
C ASN A 692 -17.99 5.06 -34.54
N ALA A 693 -17.48 3.85 -34.23
CA ALA A 693 -18.21 2.86 -33.47
C ALA A 693 -18.26 3.20 -31.97
N TYR A 694 -19.33 2.77 -31.32
CA TYR A 694 -19.47 2.83 -29.88
C TYR A 694 -18.84 1.58 -29.24
N THR A 695 -17.56 1.65 -28.91
CA THR A 695 -16.85 0.59 -28.17
C THR A 695 -16.94 0.86 -26.67
N ILE A 696 -17.38 -0.14 -25.91
CA ILE A 696 -17.72 -0.01 -24.49
C ILE A 696 -17.07 -1.14 -23.68
N ARG A 697 -16.17 -0.78 -22.77
CA ARG A 697 -15.55 -1.70 -21.81
C ARG A 697 -16.43 -1.84 -20.57
N VAL A 698 -16.70 -3.06 -20.14
CA VAL A 698 -17.35 -3.32 -18.85
C VAL A 698 -16.29 -3.31 -17.75
N GLY A 699 -16.49 -2.49 -16.71
CA GLY A 699 -15.49 -2.21 -15.69
C GLY A 699 -14.55 -1.06 -16.06
N TYR A 700 -13.78 -0.59 -15.08
CA TYR A 700 -12.88 0.56 -15.22
C TYR A 700 -11.42 0.11 -15.24
N THR A 701 -10.96 -0.38 -16.39
CA THR A 701 -9.57 -0.79 -16.61
C THR A 701 -8.95 0.00 -17.75
N TYR A 702 -7.64 -0.16 -17.97
CA TYR A 702 -7.05 0.30 -19.24
C TYR A 702 -7.74 -0.43 -20.40
N THR A 703 -8.12 0.32 -21.43
CA THR A 703 -8.87 -0.18 -22.58
C THR A 703 -8.71 0.74 -23.80
N GLN A 704 -8.75 0.14 -24.99
CA GLN A 704 -8.90 0.78 -26.29
C GLN A 704 -10.34 1.17 -26.59
N ALA A 705 -11.31 0.76 -25.75
CA ALA A 705 -12.68 1.20 -25.87
C ALA A 705 -12.81 2.73 -25.71
N ASN A 706 -13.77 3.29 -26.43
CA ASN A 706 -14.11 4.71 -26.39
C ASN A 706 -14.81 5.07 -25.08
N TYR A 707 -15.56 4.11 -24.50
CA TYR A 707 -16.33 4.30 -23.28
C TYR A 707 -16.19 3.13 -22.30
N ASN A 708 -16.55 3.37 -21.05
CA ASN A 708 -16.60 2.39 -19.96
C ASN A 708 -18.02 2.34 -19.38
N ILE A 709 -18.45 1.16 -18.95
CA ILE A 709 -19.72 0.95 -18.24
C ILE A 709 -19.50 0.08 -17.01
N LYS A 710 -20.21 0.37 -15.92
CA LYS A 710 -19.86 -0.13 -14.58
C LYS A 710 -19.79 -1.65 -14.45
N ASN A 711 -20.83 -2.35 -14.90
CA ASN A 711 -21.00 -3.78 -14.66
C ASN A 711 -22.03 -4.38 -15.64
N PRO A 712 -22.20 -5.71 -15.67
CA PRO A 712 -23.17 -6.37 -16.56
C PRO A 712 -24.61 -5.91 -16.41
N GLN A 713 -25.01 -5.51 -15.21
CA GLN A 713 -26.37 -5.03 -14.98
C GLN A 713 -26.61 -3.69 -15.68
N ALA A 714 -25.64 -2.76 -15.59
CA ALA A 714 -25.69 -1.50 -16.31
C ALA A 714 -25.67 -1.70 -17.83
N VAL A 715 -24.96 -2.72 -18.34
CA VAL A 715 -25.02 -3.12 -19.76
C VAL A 715 -26.45 -3.49 -20.17
N ARG A 716 -27.13 -4.32 -19.39
CA ARG A 716 -28.52 -4.71 -19.69
C ARG A 716 -29.48 -3.53 -19.66
N GLU A 717 -29.31 -2.60 -18.71
CA GLU A 717 -30.09 -1.36 -18.64
C GLU A 717 -29.84 -0.47 -19.87
N LEU A 718 -28.59 -0.32 -20.31
CA LEU A 718 -28.25 0.39 -21.54
C LEU A 718 -28.96 -0.24 -22.74
N LEU A 719 -28.85 -1.56 -22.91
CA LEU A 719 -29.48 -2.28 -24.01
C LEU A 719 -31.01 -2.17 -24.00
N LYS A 720 -31.65 -2.25 -22.82
CA LYS A 720 -33.09 -2.00 -22.67
C LYS A 720 -33.47 -0.60 -23.11
N SER A 721 -32.67 0.40 -22.73
CA SER A 721 -32.93 1.80 -23.10
C SER A 721 -32.88 2.03 -24.61
N LEU A 722 -32.11 1.25 -25.38
CA LEU A 722 -32.08 1.31 -26.84
C LEU A 722 -33.37 0.76 -27.48
N LEU A 723 -34.09 -0.11 -26.78
CA LEU A 723 -35.34 -0.71 -27.27
C LEU A 723 -36.57 0.17 -27.04
N GLU A 724 -36.53 1.03 -26.03
CA GLU A 724 -37.54 2.07 -25.73
C GLU A 724 -37.51 3.20 -26.76
#